data_AF-A0A915PCC9-F1
#
_entry.id   AF-A0A915PCC9-F1
#
_cell.length_a   1.000
_cell.length_b   1.000
_cell.length_c   1.000
_cell.angle_alpha   90.00
_cell.angle_beta   90.00
_cell.angle_gamma   90.00
#
_symmetry.space_group_name_H-M   'P 1'
#
loop_
_entity.id
_entity.type
_entity.pdbx_description
1 polymer ?
#
loop_
_entity_poly.entity_id
_entity_poly.type
_entity_poly.pdbx_seq_one_letter_code
_entity_poly.pdbx_strand_id
1 'polypeptide(L)'
;MFCPSSVSRSVALFATYSSCVESTSSMICAPAAERNKQPILDILKQYVDNEPRNFLEIASGSGQHICHFAPHFPKVLFQPSEIDACSLRSINLYIDHFKLHNVKKALNIDVRENINKWELSSEFQPKYINYLLNINMIHISSDAAVDALFKAAGLLLTSEDGLLFIYGPYGMNGNITPQSNVDFHRSLRLINPEWGLRDISLLEEPKYTYKKFCGGPRSGKKLRKIRIFNSLKAEVTIYGFSGLLSFTSSRVLTERSGMRMACDHNYVYVIGGFSPFDETMLSEEVWRFNVLTDNWELLKIPSENFPQEMASFAGCFFGDPVLSEFYMFGGTAVPFGTRASNSVNLLKRLKNERFTWKRLKTIGDIPAKLYGSCLVYYDKKLYLFGGTTGWEYNLEVRSLEPVFNGKAKQDANRLEPVRWKWTLLHDGSGVTGRYRHEAVLVDNEVVLIGGGTPEWTSPLKELLVFNISENKFRTQFTVPDSKYGYPMSRLYHGCVQFGNHAYILGGCTEKSVMRDLVDQIVLQLGCLWPKSDEGLLQRPKLLRDCWQLDLKKWRWKWLPCLLNQQLCFHAATVTPEGCIYVFGGTTDERFEKRTNMLQRCWIKPPSLFYIAARVIIKAYPLLSERFQSITVTNILNCLSSLLS
;
A
#
# COMPACT_ATOMS: atom_id res chain seq x y z
N MET A 1 49.55 5.07 -23.47
CA MET A 1 50.56 3.99 -23.60
C MET A 1 50.92 3.56 -22.18
N PHE A 2 50.91 2.25 -21.89
CA PHE A 2 51.26 1.56 -20.63
C PHE A 2 50.85 2.13 -19.24
N CYS A 3 50.28 1.24 -18.43
CA CYS A 3 50.30 1.28 -16.96
C CYS A 3 51.49 0.42 -16.47
N PRO A 4 52.02 0.61 -15.25
CA PRO A 4 51.67 -0.38 -14.23
C PRO A 4 51.51 0.12 -12.78
N SER A 5 50.56 -0.52 -12.10
CA SER A 5 50.38 -0.76 -10.66
C SER A 5 51.39 -0.21 -9.61
N SER A 6 50.81 0.36 -8.54
CA SER A 6 51.21 0.06 -7.15
C SER A 6 50.00 0.09 -6.22
N VAL A 7 49.78 -0.95 -5.41
CA VAL A 7 48.69 -0.98 -4.41
C VAL A 7 49.18 -0.40 -3.10
N SER A 8 48.47 0.59 -2.55
CA SER A 8 48.70 1.11 -1.19
C SER A 8 47.42 1.07 -0.37
N ARG A 9 47.49 0.58 0.87
CA ARG A 9 46.39 0.54 1.82
C ARG A 9 46.31 1.85 2.61
N SER A 10 45.67 2.87 2.04
CA SER A 10 45.33 4.09 2.78
C SER A 10 44.19 3.84 3.76
N VAL A 11 44.52 3.62 5.04
CA VAL A 11 43.54 3.72 6.14
C VAL A 11 43.09 5.17 6.21
N ALA A 12 41.85 5.45 5.82
CA ALA A 12 41.30 6.80 5.91
C ALA A 12 41.08 7.17 7.38
N LEU A 13 41.77 8.20 7.88
CA LEU A 13 41.47 8.80 9.17
C LEU A 13 40.04 9.35 9.13
N PHE A 14 39.18 8.82 10.00
CA PHE A 14 37.91 9.45 10.33
C PHE A 14 38.18 10.60 11.31
N ALA A 15 37.34 11.64 11.21
CA ALA A 15 37.58 12.97 11.79
C ALA A 15 38.15 12.94 13.22
N THR A 16 39.37 13.45 13.37
CA THR A 16 39.91 13.82 14.68
C THR A 16 39.07 14.95 15.26
N TYR A 17 38.61 14.76 16.50
CA TYR A 17 38.10 15.85 17.32
C TYR A 17 39.30 16.74 17.67
N SER A 18 39.55 17.77 16.85
CA SER A 18 40.64 18.72 17.11
C SER A 18 40.30 19.55 18.34
N SER A 19 41.23 19.61 19.29
CA SER A 19 41.15 20.53 20.42
C SER A 19 41.00 21.96 19.92
N CYS A 20 40.21 22.78 20.64
CA CYS A 20 40.06 24.20 20.31
C CYS A 20 41.42 24.90 20.30
N VAL A 21 41.85 25.29 19.10
CA VAL A 21 42.91 26.28 18.87
C VAL A 21 42.28 27.37 18.02
N GLU A 22 42.51 28.63 18.38
CA GLU A 22 41.77 29.76 17.85
C GLU A 22 42.12 30.06 16.39
N SER A 23 41.23 29.66 15.48
CA SER A 23 41.24 30.05 14.06
C SER A 23 39.80 30.20 13.58
N THR A 24 39.44 31.42 13.18
CA THR A 24 38.05 31.84 12.97
C THR A 24 37.58 31.70 11.52
N SER A 25 36.25 31.76 11.32
CA SER A 25 35.59 32.04 10.03
C SER A 25 35.85 31.07 8.86
N SER A 26 35.60 29.78 9.04
CA SER A 26 35.46 28.81 7.93
C SER A 26 34.16 28.00 8.00
N MET A 27 33.50 27.80 6.85
CA MET A 27 32.39 26.84 6.72
C MET A 27 32.90 25.40 6.89
N ILE A 28 32.20 24.60 7.69
CA ILE A 28 32.52 23.18 7.90
C ILE A 28 32.09 22.38 6.67
N CYS A 29 32.97 21.51 6.17
CA CYS A 29 32.64 20.55 5.12
C CYS A 29 32.72 19.13 5.67
N ALA A 30 31.56 18.51 5.91
CA ALA A 30 31.42 17.13 6.33
C ALA A 30 31.27 16.20 5.10
N PRO A 31 32.24 15.32 4.80
CA PRO A 31 32.17 14.46 3.61
C PRO A 31 30.97 13.50 3.59
N ALA A 32 30.33 13.25 4.74
CA ALA A 32 29.07 12.50 4.82
C ALA A 32 27.89 13.30 4.27
N ALA A 33 27.77 14.58 4.61
CA ALA A 33 26.69 15.47 4.16
C ALA A 33 26.74 15.68 2.64
N GLU A 34 27.95 15.89 2.10
CA GLU A 34 28.16 16.05 0.66
C GLU A 34 27.70 14.82 -0.15
N ARG A 35 27.91 13.61 0.38
CA ARG A 35 27.52 12.35 -0.30
C ARG A 35 26.03 12.04 -0.24
N ASN A 36 25.31 12.50 0.80
CA ASN A 36 23.90 12.13 1.00
C ASN A 36 22.89 13.27 0.73
N LYS A 37 23.33 14.53 0.54
CA LYS A 37 22.42 15.66 0.27
C LYS A 37 21.48 15.42 -0.93
N GLN A 38 22.01 15.04 -2.10
CA GLN A 38 21.14 14.76 -3.26
C GLN A 38 20.22 13.54 -3.03
N PRO A 39 20.71 12.38 -2.54
CA PRO A 39 19.84 11.27 -2.13
C PRO A 39 18.71 11.60 -1.14
N ILE A 40 18.91 12.56 -0.22
CA ILE A 40 17.89 13.01 0.73
C ILE A 40 16.88 13.94 0.03
N LEU A 41 17.38 14.91 -0.74
CA LEU A 41 16.56 15.83 -1.53
C LEU A 41 15.61 15.12 -2.49
N ASP A 42 16.08 14.05 -3.15
CA ASP A 42 15.27 13.23 -4.06
C ASP A 42 14.11 12.51 -3.34
N ILE A 43 14.22 12.28 -2.02
CA ILE A 43 13.13 11.79 -1.17
C ILE A 43 12.23 12.96 -0.71
N LEU A 44 12.80 14.08 -0.26
CA LEU A 44 12.02 15.24 0.18
C LEU A 44 11.07 15.74 -0.92
N LYS A 45 11.50 15.78 -2.19
CA LYS A 45 10.69 16.14 -3.37
C LYS A 45 9.49 15.21 -3.66
N GLN A 46 9.29 14.14 -2.88
CA GLN A 46 8.12 13.24 -2.97
C GLN A 46 7.07 13.49 -1.87
N TYR A 47 7.38 14.34 -0.88
CA TYR A 47 6.54 14.56 0.32
C TYR A 47 6.40 16.03 0.75
N VAL A 48 7.41 16.84 0.46
CA VAL A 48 7.34 18.31 0.58
C VAL A 48 6.59 18.83 -0.63
N ASP A 49 5.43 19.43 -0.41
CA ASP A 49 4.67 20.11 -1.47
C ASP A 49 5.28 21.48 -1.78
N ASN A 50 4.84 22.09 -2.89
CA ASN A 50 5.26 23.43 -3.28
C ASN A 50 4.19 24.45 -2.88
N GLU A 51 3.78 24.43 -1.61
CA GLU A 51 2.92 25.44 -0.99
C GLU A 51 3.63 26.14 0.18
N PRO A 52 3.07 27.22 0.77
CA PRO A 52 3.65 27.88 1.94
C PRO A 52 3.66 26.94 3.15
N ARG A 53 4.85 26.51 3.58
CA ARG A 53 5.06 25.51 4.64
C ARG A 53 6.22 25.88 5.56
N ASN A 54 6.17 25.43 6.81
CA ASN A 54 7.26 25.61 7.80
C ASN A 54 8.04 24.31 8.00
N PHE A 55 9.37 24.39 7.90
CA PHE A 55 10.29 23.25 7.93
C PHE A 55 11.40 23.45 8.98
N LEU A 56 11.38 22.68 10.08
CA LEU A 56 12.37 22.73 11.16
C LEU A 56 13.40 21.60 11.02
N GLU A 57 14.69 21.92 10.97
CA GLU A 57 15.77 20.93 11.03
C GLU A 57 16.40 20.93 12.43
N ILE A 58 16.38 19.78 13.09
CA ILE A 58 17.01 19.55 14.40
C ILE A 58 18.35 18.83 14.19
N ALA A 59 19.43 19.44 14.67
CA ALA A 59 20.82 19.04 14.44
C ALA A 59 21.24 19.11 12.95
N SER A 60 21.21 20.33 12.42
CA SER A 60 21.66 20.69 11.05
C SER A 60 23.16 20.46 10.78
N GLY A 61 23.97 20.27 11.83
CA GLY A 61 25.41 20.08 11.77
C GLY A 61 26.11 21.15 10.93
N SER A 62 26.88 20.72 9.92
CA SER A 62 27.64 21.62 9.03
C SER A 62 26.83 22.74 8.36
N GLY A 63 25.52 22.55 8.10
CA GLY A 63 24.71 23.44 7.26
C GLY A 63 24.66 23.07 5.77
N GLN A 64 25.46 22.10 5.30
CA GLN A 64 25.46 21.65 3.89
C GLN A 64 24.11 21.07 3.41
N HIS A 65 23.25 20.63 4.33
CA HIS A 65 21.93 20.10 4.01
C HIS A 65 20.91 21.23 3.78
N ILE A 66 20.75 22.14 4.74
CA ILE A 66 19.81 23.26 4.61
C ILE A 66 20.12 24.12 3.38
N CYS A 67 21.41 24.36 3.06
CA CYS A 67 21.79 25.15 1.89
C CYS A 67 21.59 24.42 0.55
N HIS A 68 21.55 23.08 0.54
CA HIS A 68 21.24 22.28 -0.65
C HIS A 68 19.73 22.06 -0.84
N PHE A 69 18.96 22.05 0.25
CA PHE A 69 17.51 21.80 0.19
C PHE A 69 16.71 23.07 -0.11
N ALA A 70 16.98 24.18 0.60
CA ALA A 70 16.14 25.36 0.55
C ALA A 70 15.91 25.96 -0.86
N PRO A 71 16.91 26.01 -1.77
CA PRO A 71 16.70 26.51 -3.14
C PRO A 71 15.73 25.69 -4.00
N HIS A 72 15.38 24.46 -3.59
CA HIS A 72 14.43 23.61 -4.31
C HIS A 72 13.00 23.71 -3.79
N PHE A 73 12.76 24.45 -2.69
CA PHE A 73 11.47 24.57 -2.04
C PHE A 73 11.20 26.06 -1.71
N PRO A 74 11.05 26.95 -2.72
CA PRO A 74 11.11 28.40 -2.53
C PRO A 74 9.93 28.99 -1.73
N LYS A 75 8.79 28.29 -1.65
CA LYS A 75 7.66 28.65 -0.77
C LYS A 75 7.80 28.12 0.67
N VAL A 76 8.76 27.23 0.93
CA VAL A 76 8.97 26.61 2.24
C VAL A 76 9.95 27.46 3.03
N LEU A 77 9.54 27.87 4.24
CA LEU A 77 10.38 28.58 5.19
C LEU A 77 11.14 27.57 6.05
N PHE A 78 12.46 27.67 6.06
CA PHE A 78 13.34 26.76 6.78
C PHE A 78 13.88 27.40 8.07
N GLN A 79 13.84 26.63 9.16
CA GLN A 79 14.49 26.96 10.43
C GLN A 79 15.51 25.86 10.76
N PRO A 80 16.81 26.06 10.53
CA PRO A 80 17.85 25.16 11.01
C PRO A 80 18.10 25.37 12.51
N SER A 81 18.65 24.35 13.17
CA SER A 81 19.04 24.43 14.59
C SER A 81 20.12 23.41 14.95
N GLU A 82 20.93 23.74 15.94
CA GLU A 82 22.09 22.96 16.36
C GLU A 82 22.51 23.31 17.80
N ILE A 83 23.16 22.40 18.51
CA ILE A 83 23.70 22.61 19.88
C ILE A 83 25.20 22.93 19.87
N ASP A 84 25.95 22.43 18.88
CA ASP A 84 27.37 22.77 18.73
C ASP A 84 27.56 24.19 18.18
N ALA A 85 28.21 25.06 18.96
CA ALA A 85 28.49 26.45 18.58
C ALA A 85 29.40 26.59 17.34
N CYS A 86 30.25 25.61 17.03
CA CYS A 86 31.04 25.62 15.79
C CYS A 86 30.14 25.37 14.55
N SER A 87 29.31 24.35 14.62
CA SER A 87 28.29 24.03 13.61
C SER A 87 27.25 25.13 13.46
N LEU A 88 26.77 25.73 14.56
CA LEU A 88 25.86 26.89 14.55
C LEU A 88 26.45 28.08 13.77
N ARG A 89 27.74 28.38 13.95
CA ARG A 89 28.44 29.40 13.14
C ARG A 89 28.56 28.98 11.67
N SER A 90 28.88 27.71 11.41
CA SER A 90 28.98 27.18 10.04
C SER A 90 27.67 27.32 9.27
N ILE A 91 26.53 26.96 9.87
CA ILE A 91 25.20 27.05 9.22
C ILE A 91 24.89 28.49 8.81
N ASN A 92 25.13 29.46 9.70
CA ASN A 92 24.89 30.87 9.39
C ASN A 92 25.84 31.38 8.29
N LEU A 93 27.12 30.96 8.27
CA LEU A 93 28.04 31.26 7.16
C LEU A 93 27.57 30.67 5.82
N TYR A 94 26.99 29.47 5.79
CA TYR A 94 26.36 28.89 4.59
C TYR A 94 25.15 29.71 4.13
N ILE A 95 24.28 30.16 5.06
CA ILE A 95 23.11 30.99 4.74
C ILE A 95 23.53 32.32 4.10
N ASP A 96 24.50 33.01 4.71
CA ASP A 96 25.01 34.30 4.23
C ASP A 96 25.75 34.16 2.89
N HIS A 97 26.58 33.12 2.73
CA HIS A 97 27.34 32.87 1.50
C HIS A 97 26.43 32.57 0.30
N PHE A 98 25.42 31.72 0.48
CA PHE A 98 24.47 31.34 -0.57
C PHE A 98 23.25 32.29 -0.67
N LYS A 99 23.16 33.32 0.18
CA LYS A 99 22.10 34.36 0.19
C LYS A 99 20.69 33.77 0.23
N LEU A 100 20.49 32.81 1.13
CA LEU A 100 19.26 32.01 1.21
C LEU A 100 18.11 32.79 1.85
N HIS A 101 17.22 33.32 1.02
CA HIS A 101 16.10 34.18 1.46
C HIS A 101 14.96 33.42 2.18
N ASN A 102 14.84 32.10 1.98
CA ASN A 102 13.84 31.26 2.64
C ASN A 102 14.39 30.44 3.82
N VAL A 103 15.55 30.81 4.37
CA VAL A 103 16.18 30.16 5.53
C VAL A 103 16.42 31.19 6.63
N LYS A 104 15.90 30.93 7.83
CA LYS A 104 16.17 31.74 9.03
C LYS A 104 17.55 31.42 9.61
N LYS A 105 18.11 32.37 10.38
CA LYS A 105 19.33 32.15 11.18
C LYS A 105 19.16 30.94 12.08
N ALA A 106 20.22 30.15 12.24
CA ALA A 106 20.15 28.92 13.01
C ALA A 106 19.95 29.18 14.51
N LEU A 107 19.02 28.44 15.13
CA LEU A 107 18.73 28.52 16.56
C LEU A 107 19.64 27.57 17.36
N ASN A 108 20.05 28.00 18.55
CA ASN A 108 20.73 27.13 19.51
C ASN A 108 19.70 26.25 20.23
N ILE A 109 19.62 24.97 19.88
CA ILE A 109 18.61 24.05 20.44
C ILE A 109 19.28 22.77 20.91
N ASP A 110 19.29 22.58 22.24
CA ASP A 110 19.36 21.25 22.83
C ASP A 110 17.96 20.62 22.82
N VAL A 111 17.78 19.56 22.02
CA VAL A 111 16.50 18.88 21.86
C VAL A 111 15.96 18.30 23.18
N ARG A 112 16.81 18.12 24.20
CA ARG A 112 16.44 17.62 25.54
C ARG A 112 15.73 18.68 26.39
N GLU A 113 15.89 19.96 26.07
CA GLU A 113 15.25 21.05 26.80
C GLU A 113 13.77 21.21 26.43
N ASN A 114 13.01 21.86 27.33
CA ASN A 114 11.62 22.19 27.07
C ASN A 114 11.50 23.16 25.88
N ILE A 115 10.57 22.89 24.95
CA ILE A 115 10.29 23.69 23.75
C ILE A 115 10.14 25.19 24.04
N ASN A 116 9.63 25.57 25.21
CA ASN A 116 9.50 26.97 25.63
C ASN A 116 10.85 27.72 25.70
N LYS A 117 11.99 27.01 25.72
CA LYS A 117 13.35 27.59 25.63
C LYS A 117 13.91 27.67 24.21
N TRP A 118 13.27 27.06 23.21
CA TRP A 118 13.83 26.93 21.85
C TRP A 118 13.75 28.21 21.00
N GLU A 119 13.32 29.34 21.59
CA GLU A 119 13.22 30.67 20.95
C GLU A 119 12.48 30.69 19.59
N LEU A 120 11.52 29.78 19.42
CA LEU A 120 10.79 29.60 18.16
C LEU A 120 9.94 30.82 17.82
N SER A 121 10.22 31.46 16.68
CA SER A 121 9.38 32.51 16.11
C SER A 121 7.93 32.06 15.84
N SER A 122 7.02 33.02 15.68
CA SER A 122 5.57 32.83 15.43
C SER A 122 5.21 31.70 14.46
N GLU A 123 5.94 31.57 13.36
CA GLU A 123 5.69 30.62 12.27
C GLU A 123 6.09 29.18 12.63
N PHE A 124 6.91 29.02 13.66
CA PHE A 124 7.42 27.72 14.15
C PHE A 124 6.84 27.33 15.51
N GLN A 125 5.77 28.00 15.95
CA GLN A 125 5.06 27.67 17.18
C GLN A 125 4.42 26.27 17.12
N PRO A 126 4.09 25.65 18.28
CA PRO A 126 3.47 24.34 18.34
C PRO A 126 2.23 24.21 17.44
N LYS A 127 2.17 23.10 16.68
CA LYS A 127 1.18 22.79 15.63
C LYS A 127 1.27 23.62 14.34
N TYR A 128 2.22 24.54 14.17
CA TYR A 128 2.43 25.29 12.91
C TYR A 128 3.55 24.74 12.03
N ILE A 129 4.30 23.75 12.50
CA ILE A 129 5.39 23.12 11.74
C ILE A 129 4.81 22.01 10.85
N ASN A 130 4.99 22.09 9.53
CA ASN A 130 4.55 21.03 8.62
C ASN A 130 5.58 19.92 8.51
N TYR A 131 6.87 20.27 8.59
CA TYR A 131 7.97 19.33 8.38
C TYR A 131 9.03 19.46 9.46
N LEU A 132 9.43 18.35 10.08
CA LEU A 132 10.58 18.28 10.98
C LEU A 132 11.59 17.29 10.38
N LEU A 133 12.87 17.66 10.35
CA LEU A 133 13.96 16.87 9.80
C LEU A 133 15.04 16.61 10.86
N ASN A 134 15.54 15.38 10.90
CA ASN A 134 16.72 15.00 11.68
C ASN A 134 17.63 14.06 10.87
N ILE A 135 18.93 14.39 10.78
CA ILE A 135 19.90 13.67 9.94
C ILE A 135 21.03 13.12 10.81
N ASN A 136 21.12 11.79 10.89
CA ASN A 136 22.07 10.96 11.65
C ASN A 136 22.10 11.16 13.18
N MET A 137 21.62 12.26 13.73
CA MET A 137 21.75 12.62 15.15
C MET A 137 21.24 11.54 16.12
N ILE A 138 20.16 10.81 15.80
CA ILE A 138 19.70 9.65 16.60
C ILE A 138 20.70 8.48 16.72
N HIS A 139 21.86 8.53 16.06
CA HIS A 139 22.96 7.58 16.20
C HIS A 139 24.20 8.21 16.86
N ILE A 140 24.17 9.51 17.10
CA ILE A 140 25.27 10.36 17.59
C ILE A 140 24.74 11.18 18.79
N SER A 141 23.86 10.56 19.58
CA SER A 141 23.22 11.16 20.76
C SER A 141 22.98 10.11 21.85
N SER A 142 22.68 10.57 23.06
CA SER A 142 22.09 9.73 24.11
C SER A 142 20.66 9.34 23.77
N ASP A 143 20.14 8.28 24.38
CA ASP A 143 18.73 7.88 24.19
C ASP A 143 17.78 8.98 24.67
N ALA A 144 18.09 9.69 25.75
CA ALA A 144 17.28 10.81 26.25
C ALA A 144 17.10 11.94 25.21
N ALA A 145 18.06 12.15 24.30
CA ALA A 145 17.92 13.10 23.20
C ALA A 145 17.05 12.56 22.05
N VAL A 146 17.05 11.24 21.85
CA VAL A 146 16.14 10.56 20.90
C VAL A 146 14.71 10.62 21.43
N ASP A 147 14.49 10.24 22.70
CA ASP A 147 13.21 10.34 23.41
C ASP A 147 12.62 11.76 23.31
N ALA A 148 13.46 12.79 23.50
CA ALA A 148 13.05 14.19 23.41
C ALA A 148 12.77 14.68 21.98
N LEU A 149 13.52 14.24 20.96
CA LEU A 149 13.25 14.53 19.54
C LEU A 149 11.84 14.05 19.14
N PHE A 150 11.51 12.82 19.51
CA PHE A 150 10.21 12.20 19.24
C PHE A 150 9.07 12.92 19.97
N LYS A 151 9.26 13.20 21.28
CA LYS A 151 8.33 14.03 22.07
C LYS A 151 8.10 15.42 21.45
N ALA A 152 9.15 16.09 20.99
CA ALA A 152 9.05 17.40 20.38
C ALA A 152 8.32 17.36 19.03
N ALA A 153 8.59 16.35 18.19
CA ALA A 153 7.87 16.14 16.94
C ALA A 153 6.36 15.96 17.15
N GLY A 154 5.94 15.39 18.29
CA GLY A 154 4.52 15.26 18.64
C GLY A 154 3.84 16.54 19.13
N LEU A 155 4.60 17.48 19.69
CA LEU A 155 4.09 18.77 20.16
C LEU A 155 4.12 19.84 19.06
N LEU A 156 5.11 19.78 18.15
CA LEU A 156 5.39 20.82 17.17
C LEU A 156 4.66 20.64 15.83
N LEU A 157 4.49 19.40 15.35
CA LEU A 157 3.98 19.16 14.00
C LEU A 157 2.47 19.36 13.88
N THR A 158 2.00 19.82 12.72
CA THR A 158 0.58 19.92 12.39
C THR A 158 -0.14 18.57 12.61
N SER A 159 -1.38 18.65 13.08
CA SER A 159 -2.21 17.48 13.38
C SER A 159 -2.73 16.77 12.13
N GLU A 160 -2.94 17.50 11.03
CA GLU A 160 -3.60 16.99 9.82
C GLU A 160 -2.61 16.39 8.81
N ASP A 161 -1.46 17.04 8.58
CA ASP A 161 -0.54 16.69 7.50
C ASP A 161 0.96 16.61 7.87
N GLY A 162 1.34 16.89 9.12
CA GLY A 162 2.73 17.14 9.48
C GLY A 162 3.63 15.90 9.47
N LEU A 163 4.85 16.01 8.96
CA LEU A 163 5.77 14.90 8.69
C LEU A 163 7.08 15.02 9.49
N LEU A 164 7.60 13.89 10.00
CA LEU A 164 8.92 13.80 10.62
C LEU A 164 9.85 12.96 9.74
N PHE A 165 10.76 13.61 9.03
CA PHE A 165 11.81 12.97 8.24
C PHE A 165 13.00 12.62 9.13
N ILE A 166 13.38 11.34 9.17
CA ILE A 166 14.62 10.88 9.82
C ILE A 166 15.48 10.17 8.79
N TYR A 167 16.77 10.52 8.75
CA TYR A 167 17.77 9.84 7.92
C TYR A 167 18.87 9.26 8.81
N GLY A 168 19.29 8.03 8.52
CA GLY A 168 20.48 7.42 9.12
C GLY A 168 20.72 5.99 8.65
N PRO A 169 21.92 5.42 8.86
CA PRO A 169 22.19 4.01 8.59
C PRO A 169 21.79 3.15 9.79
N TYR A 170 20.62 2.51 9.71
CA TYR A 170 20.12 1.63 10.76
C TYR A 170 20.67 0.19 10.66
N GLY A 171 20.70 -0.51 11.80
CA GLY A 171 20.67 -1.97 11.84
C GLY A 171 19.31 -2.53 11.40
N MET A 172 19.29 -3.81 11.03
CA MET A 172 18.05 -4.55 10.72
C MET A 172 18.04 -5.85 11.53
N ASN A 173 17.12 -5.99 12.50
CA ASN A 173 17.02 -7.16 13.36
C ASN A 173 18.37 -7.51 14.04
N GLY A 174 19.02 -6.50 14.63
CA GLY A 174 20.36 -6.58 15.23
C GLY A 174 21.53 -6.55 14.24
N ASN A 175 21.28 -6.73 12.94
CA ASN A 175 22.34 -6.89 11.93
C ASN A 175 22.69 -5.56 11.26
N ILE A 176 23.86 -5.01 11.58
CA ILE A 176 24.41 -3.81 10.93
C ILE A 176 25.15 -4.21 9.66
N THR A 177 24.77 -3.64 8.51
CA THR A 177 25.43 -3.87 7.21
C THR A 177 25.42 -2.61 6.35
N PRO A 178 26.35 -2.45 5.38
CA PRO A 178 27.54 -3.27 5.10
C PRO A 178 28.67 -2.99 6.13
N GLN A 179 29.85 -3.57 5.92
CA GLN A 179 31.00 -3.47 6.84
C GLN A 179 31.33 -2.02 7.25
N SER A 180 31.26 -1.05 6.33
CA SER A 180 31.48 0.38 6.65
C SER A 180 30.53 0.93 7.71
N ASN A 181 29.32 0.38 7.84
CA ASN A 181 28.38 0.75 8.91
C ASN A 181 28.75 0.07 10.23
N VAL A 182 29.31 -1.14 10.20
CA VAL A 182 29.82 -1.84 11.40
C VAL A 182 31.02 -1.08 11.97
N ASP A 183 31.95 -0.66 11.11
CA ASP A 183 33.12 0.12 11.53
C ASP A 183 32.72 1.51 12.00
N PHE A 184 31.73 2.16 11.36
CA PHE A 184 31.17 3.43 11.82
C PHE A 184 30.46 3.29 13.19
N HIS A 185 29.62 2.26 13.39
CA HIS A 185 29.02 1.95 14.71
C HIS A 185 30.10 1.77 15.78
N ARG A 186 31.17 1.03 15.48
CA ARG A 186 32.31 0.86 16.41
C ARG A 186 32.98 2.20 16.72
N SER A 187 33.24 3.05 15.71
CA SER A 187 33.89 4.35 15.90
C SER A 187 33.06 5.30 16.78
N LEU A 188 31.73 5.32 16.61
CA LEU A 188 30.83 6.10 17.44
C LEU A 188 30.87 5.65 18.91
N ARG A 189 30.85 4.32 19.15
CA ARG A 189 30.88 3.74 20.51
C ARG A 189 32.21 3.88 21.24
N LEU A 190 33.30 4.11 20.51
CA LEU A 190 34.60 4.48 21.09
C LEU A 190 34.66 5.96 21.52
N ILE A 191 33.82 6.83 20.94
CA ILE A 191 33.72 8.26 21.32
C ILE A 191 32.76 8.42 22.49
N ASN A 192 31.59 7.77 22.44
CA ASN A 192 30.62 7.73 23.53
C ASN A 192 29.88 6.38 23.51
N PRO A 193 29.82 5.61 24.63
CA PRO A 193 29.22 4.28 24.66
C PRO A 193 27.72 4.23 24.38
N GLU A 194 26.99 5.34 24.57
CA GLU A 194 25.57 5.51 24.19
C GLU A 194 25.37 5.71 22.69
N TRP A 195 26.37 6.20 21.95
CA TRP A 195 26.25 6.45 20.51
C TRP A 195 26.29 5.13 19.73
N GLY A 196 26.20 5.22 18.41
CA GLY A 196 26.23 4.08 17.51
C GLY A 196 24.90 3.86 16.81
N LEU A 197 25.02 3.21 15.64
CA LEU A 197 23.89 2.92 14.77
C LEU A 197 22.84 2.09 15.50
N ARG A 198 21.61 2.63 15.54
CA ARG A 198 20.42 2.04 16.17
C ARG A 198 19.78 1.04 15.21
N ASP A 199 19.07 0.04 15.72
CA ASP A 199 18.26 -0.83 14.86
C ASP A 199 17.00 -0.10 14.36
N ILE A 200 16.45 -0.53 13.22
CA ILE A 200 15.18 -0.03 12.73
C ILE A 200 14.01 -0.33 13.70
N SER A 201 14.15 -1.37 14.54
CA SER A 201 13.19 -1.71 15.60
C SER A 201 13.06 -0.63 16.67
N LEU A 202 14.07 0.23 16.87
CA LEU A 202 13.99 1.39 17.77
C LEU A 202 12.76 2.24 17.39
N LEU A 203 12.53 2.45 16.09
CA LEU A 203 11.38 3.19 15.58
C LEU A 203 10.04 2.45 15.76
N GLU A 204 10.00 1.34 16.47
CA GLU A 204 8.78 0.58 16.83
C GLU A 204 8.65 0.36 18.35
N GLU A 205 9.50 0.97 19.17
CA GLU A 205 9.44 0.85 20.63
C GLU A 205 8.32 1.71 21.25
N PRO A 206 7.72 1.27 22.38
CA PRO A 206 6.61 1.94 23.07
C PRO A 206 6.80 3.44 23.33
N LYS A 207 8.04 3.85 23.63
CA LYS A 207 8.39 5.21 24.04
C LYS A 207 8.43 6.25 22.90
N TYR A 208 8.48 5.84 21.63
CA TYR A 208 8.68 6.75 20.48
C TYR A 208 7.41 7.01 19.65
N THR A 209 6.24 7.02 20.30
CA THR A 209 4.93 7.01 19.63
C THR A 209 4.45 8.38 19.09
N TYR A 210 5.38 9.31 18.85
CA TYR A 210 5.32 10.48 17.96
C TYR A 210 6.73 10.74 17.43
N LYS A 211 7.08 11.00 16.16
CA LYS A 211 6.43 10.79 14.83
C LYS A 211 7.36 9.85 13.98
N LYS A 212 7.10 9.44 12.72
CA LYS A 212 8.00 8.48 12.00
C LYS A 212 7.96 8.51 10.46
N PHE A 213 9.11 8.36 9.80
CA PHE A 213 9.28 8.06 8.35
C PHE A 213 10.34 6.96 8.10
N CYS A 214 10.20 6.22 6.99
CA CYS A 214 11.22 5.28 6.47
C CYS A 214 11.46 5.46 4.96
N GLY A 215 12.20 6.50 4.58
CA GLY A 215 12.55 6.83 3.18
C GLY A 215 14.04 6.61 2.86
N GLY A 216 14.46 5.37 2.64
CA GLY A 216 15.89 5.04 2.44
C GLY A 216 16.36 5.03 0.97
N PRO A 217 17.25 5.96 0.54
CA PRO A 217 18.00 5.84 -0.70
C PRO A 217 19.24 4.92 -0.52
N ARG A 218 19.87 4.49 -1.63
CA ARG A 218 21.19 3.82 -1.60
C ARG A 218 22.13 4.39 -2.66
N SER A 219 23.37 4.65 -2.25
CA SER A 219 24.48 4.95 -3.16
C SER A 219 25.14 3.67 -3.69
N GLY A 220 25.40 3.63 -4.99
CA GLY A 220 26.78 3.34 -5.43
C GLY A 220 27.27 1.90 -5.67
N LYS A 221 26.42 0.91 -6.02
CA LYS A 221 26.72 -0.14 -7.05
C LYS A 221 25.57 -1.16 -7.25
N LYS A 222 25.59 -1.87 -8.39
CA LYS A 222 24.46 -2.66 -8.93
C LYS A 222 24.15 -3.94 -8.13
N LEU A 223 23.14 -3.89 -7.25
CA LEU A 223 22.40 -5.08 -6.80
C LEU A 223 20.89 -4.80 -6.72
N ARG A 224 20.07 -5.63 -7.38
CA ARG A 224 18.61 -5.48 -7.48
C ARG A 224 17.90 -5.90 -6.18
N LYS A 225 17.93 -5.09 -5.12
CA LYS A 225 17.07 -5.35 -3.93
C LYS A 225 15.61 -4.98 -4.20
N ILE A 226 14.80 -6.02 -4.31
CA ILE A 226 13.34 -6.04 -4.23
C ILE A 226 12.91 -5.84 -2.76
N ARG A 227 11.84 -5.08 -2.50
CA ARG A 227 11.05 -5.15 -1.26
C ARG A 227 10.14 -6.38 -1.36
N ILE A 228 9.96 -7.12 -0.27
CA ILE A 228 9.07 -8.28 -0.22
C ILE A 228 7.83 -7.84 0.58
N PHE A 229 6.64 -8.37 0.28
CA PHE A 229 5.45 -8.06 1.09
C PHE A 229 5.61 -8.66 2.48
N ASN A 230 5.17 -7.97 3.53
CA ASN A 230 5.20 -8.57 4.86
C ASN A 230 4.09 -9.62 4.92
N SER A 231 4.48 -10.90 5.06
CA SER A 231 3.56 -12.00 5.33
C SER A 231 3.00 -11.85 6.75
N LEU A 232 1.71 -12.07 6.91
CA LEU A 232 1.03 -12.07 8.19
C LEU A 232 0.53 -13.48 8.44
N LYS A 233 0.99 -14.10 9.54
CA LYS A 233 0.47 -15.41 9.96
C LYS A 233 -1.01 -15.28 10.26
N ALA A 234 -1.79 -16.29 9.85
CA ALA A 234 -3.18 -16.41 10.27
C ALA A 234 -3.25 -16.97 11.70
N GLU A 235 -2.94 -16.13 12.69
CA GLU A 235 -3.24 -16.44 14.09
C GLU A 235 -4.74 -16.15 14.32
N VAL A 236 -5.50 -17.20 14.65
CA VAL A 236 -6.96 -17.17 14.76
C VAL A 236 -7.35 -17.16 16.24
N THR A 237 -7.70 -15.98 16.75
CA THR A 237 -8.11 -15.82 18.16
C THR A 237 -9.58 -16.20 18.33
N ILE A 238 -9.85 -17.42 18.81
CA ILE A 238 -11.22 -17.90 19.05
C ILE A 238 -11.62 -17.57 20.50
N TYR A 239 -12.37 -16.48 20.67
CA TYR A 239 -13.00 -16.16 21.95
C TYR A 239 -14.21 -17.08 22.21
N GLY A 240 -13.94 -18.21 22.84
CA GLY A 240 -14.97 -19.11 23.37
C GLY A 240 -15.74 -18.45 24.51
N PHE A 241 -17.07 -18.55 24.49
CA PHE A 241 -17.94 -18.04 25.55
C PHE A 241 -17.90 -19.01 26.74
N SER A 242 -17.56 -18.54 27.94
CA SER A 242 -17.58 -19.37 29.15
C SER A 242 -19.00 -19.59 29.66
N GLY A 243 -19.72 -20.54 29.06
CA GLY A 243 -21.06 -21.00 29.42
C GLY A 243 -21.22 -22.47 29.04
N LEU A 244 -22.05 -23.22 29.76
CA LEU A 244 -22.06 -24.68 29.70
C LEU A 244 -22.45 -25.27 28.32
N LEU A 245 -21.70 -26.32 27.96
CA LEU A 245 -21.99 -27.42 27.02
C LEU A 245 -21.87 -27.22 25.49
N SER A 246 -21.33 -28.30 24.90
CA SER A 246 -21.25 -28.67 23.47
C SER A 246 -20.15 -28.04 22.60
N PHE A 247 -19.64 -28.85 21.67
CA PHE A 247 -18.47 -28.56 20.83
C PHE A 247 -18.78 -27.45 19.80
N THR A 248 -18.10 -26.31 19.91
CA THR A 248 -18.02 -25.35 18.81
C THR A 248 -16.85 -25.70 17.90
N SER A 249 -17.14 -26.14 16.67
CA SER A 249 -16.11 -26.37 15.66
C SER A 249 -15.33 -25.08 15.40
N SER A 250 -14.01 -25.13 15.57
CA SER A 250 -13.10 -24.03 15.30
C SER A 250 -12.93 -23.84 13.79
N ARG A 251 -13.89 -23.19 13.11
CA ARG A 251 -13.74 -22.81 11.70
C ARG A 251 -12.48 -21.96 11.53
N VAL A 252 -11.58 -22.39 10.66
CA VAL A 252 -10.35 -21.69 10.27
C VAL A 252 -10.53 -21.07 8.90
N LEU A 253 -9.82 -19.98 8.61
CA LEU A 253 -9.79 -19.36 7.29
C LEU A 253 -9.04 -20.26 6.27
N THR A 254 -9.80 -21.04 5.51
CA THR A 254 -9.29 -21.97 4.48
C THR A 254 -8.68 -21.27 3.27
N GLU A 255 -7.72 -21.94 2.63
CA GLU A 255 -7.06 -21.50 1.40
C GLU A 255 -8.03 -21.43 0.22
N ARG A 256 -8.09 -20.30 -0.47
CA ARG A 256 -9.16 -20.05 -1.44
C ARG A 256 -8.72 -19.19 -2.62
N SER A 257 -9.46 -19.30 -3.72
CA SER A 257 -9.24 -18.56 -4.98
C SER A 257 -10.54 -17.96 -5.51
N GLY A 258 -10.48 -16.81 -6.19
CA GLY A 258 -11.64 -16.19 -6.84
C GLY A 258 -12.59 -15.48 -5.89
N MET A 259 -12.17 -15.20 -4.65
CA MET A 259 -12.88 -14.35 -3.70
C MET A 259 -12.86 -12.88 -4.14
N ARG A 260 -13.53 -12.01 -3.38
CA ARG A 260 -13.28 -10.56 -3.39
C ARG A 260 -12.89 -10.07 -1.99
N MET A 261 -12.29 -8.88 -1.94
CA MET A 261 -11.93 -8.19 -0.69
C MET A 261 -12.58 -6.81 -0.66
N ALA A 262 -12.74 -6.30 0.56
CA ALA A 262 -13.07 -4.91 0.85
C ALA A 262 -12.28 -4.45 2.08
N CYS A 263 -12.34 -3.16 2.41
CA CYS A 263 -11.80 -2.66 3.66
C CYS A 263 -12.51 -1.41 4.14
N ASP A 264 -12.29 -1.08 5.40
CA ASP A 264 -12.51 0.25 5.97
C ASP A 264 -11.25 0.74 6.72
N HIS A 265 -11.39 1.71 7.63
CA HIS A 265 -10.28 2.20 8.45
C HIS A 265 -9.71 1.17 9.44
N ASN A 266 -10.49 0.16 9.80
CA ASN A 266 -10.23 -0.74 10.91
C ASN A 266 -10.05 -2.20 10.47
N TYR A 267 -10.67 -2.59 9.36
CA TYR A 267 -10.80 -3.97 8.95
C TYR A 267 -10.56 -4.17 7.45
N VAL A 268 -9.95 -5.31 7.11
CA VAL A 268 -9.90 -5.87 5.77
C VAL A 268 -10.81 -7.10 5.72
N TYR A 269 -11.75 -7.15 4.79
CA TYR A 269 -12.77 -8.17 4.67
C TYR A 269 -12.45 -9.14 3.52
N VAL A 270 -12.72 -10.43 3.72
CA VAL A 270 -12.63 -11.48 2.69
C VAL A 270 -14.03 -12.08 2.51
N ILE A 271 -14.53 -12.08 1.28
CA ILE A 271 -15.89 -12.49 0.93
C ILE A 271 -15.82 -13.56 -0.18
N GLY A 272 -16.37 -14.74 0.11
CA GLY A 272 -16.46 -15.86 -0.83
C GLY A 272 -15.11 -16.46 -1.21
N GLY A 273 -15.07 -17.02 -2.43
CA GLY A 273 -13.98 -17.82 -2.95
C GLY A 273 -14.29 -19.32 -3.00
N PHE A 274 -13.41 -20.05 -3.70
CA PHE A 274 -13.43 -21.51 -3.84
C PHE A 274 -12.21 -22.13 -3.15
N SER A 275 -12.44 -23.16 -2.33
CA SER A 275 -11.44 -24.11 -1.82
C SER A 275 -11.82 -25.52 -2.27
N PRO A 276 -10.89 -26.33 -2.82
CA PRO A 276 -11.19 -27.68 -3.28
C PRO A 276 -11.31 -28.72 -2.15
N PHE A 277 -10.95 -28.38 -0.91
CA PHE A 277 -10.94 -29.29 0.24
C PHE A 277 -11.97 -28.94 1.32
N ASP A 278 -12.79 -27.91 1.08
CA ASP A 278 -13.88 -27.45 1.95
C ASP A 278 -15.19 -28.17 1.57
N GLU A 279 -16.05 -28.50 2.55
CA GLU A 279 -17.21 -29.39 2.34
C GLU A 279 -18.22 -28.82 1.32
N THR A 280 -18.44 -27.51 1.36
CA THR A 280 -19.29 -26.77 0.40
C THR A 280 -18.56 -26.41 -0.90
N MET A 281 -17.24 -26.60 -0.93
CA MET A 281 -16.25 -26.08 -1.89
C MET A 281 -16.22 -24.55 -2.08
N LEU A 282 -17.25 -23.84 -1.63
CA LEU A 282 -17.46 -22.40 -1.80
C LEU A 282 -17.70 -21.78 -0.44
N SER A 283 -16.93 -20.74 -0.14
CA SER A 283 -16.93 -20.11 1.17
C SER A 283 -18.23 -19.35 1.45
N GLU A 284 -18.96 -19.79 2.47
CA GLU A 284 -20.20 -19.15 2.91
C GLU A 284 -19.97 -18.05 3.93
N GLU A 285 -18.86 -18.15 4.66
CA GLU A 285 -18.45 -17.20 5.68
C GLU A 285 -17.77 -15.94 5.14
N VAL A 286 -17.95 -14.85 5.89
CA VAL A 286 -17.22 -13.59 5.72
C VAL A 286 -16.25 -13.43 6.88
N TRP A 287 -14.97 -13.26 6.57
CA TRP A 287 -13.93 -12.98 7.56
C TRP A 287 -13.55 -11.50 7.52
N ARG A 288 -13.20 -10.94 8.69
CA ARG A 288 -12.52 -9.65 8.79
C ARG A 288 -11.18 -9.78 9.52
N PHE A 289 -10.20 -9.01 9.07
CA PHE A 289 -8.87 -8.90 9.64
C PHE A 289 -8.69 -7.51 10.26
N ASN A 290 -8.42 -7.43 11.55
CA ASN A 290 -8.21 -6.17 12.26
C ASN A 290 -6.84 -5.59 11.90
N VAL A 291 -6.80 -4.43 11.23
CA VAL A 291 -5.55 -3.85 10.71
C VAL A 291 -4.63 -3.28 11.81
N LEU A 292 -5.17 -3.12 13.03
CA LEU A 292 -4.44 -2.66 14.21
C LEU A 292 -3.80 -3.83 14.97
N THR A 293 -4.61 -4.84 15.35
CA THR A 293 -4.15 -5.98 16.16
C THR A 293 -3.51 -7.11 15.35
N ASP A 294 -3.73 -7.14 14.03
CA ASP A 294 -3.42 -8.25 13.11
C ASP A 294 -4.18 -9.58 13.37
N ASN A 295 -5.30 -9.54 14.08
CA ASN A 295 -6.13 -10.73 14.34
C ASN A 295 -7.24 -10.93 13.29
N TRP A 296 -7.60 -12.20 13.04
CA TRP A 296 -8.78 -12.58 12.24
C TRP A 296 -10.03 -12.82 13.08
N GLU A 297 -11.19 -12.43 12.56
CA GLU A 297 -12.51 -12.64 13.16
C GLU A 297 -13.53 -13.13 12.12
N LEU A 298 -14.32 -14.13 12.47
CA LEU A 298 -15.42 -14.68 11.68
C LEU A 298 -16.72 -13.92 11.97
N LEU A 299 -17.33 -13.30 10.95
CA LEU A 299 -18.59 -12.59 11.12
C LEU A 299 -19.78 -13.55 11.24
N LYS A 300 -20.60 -13.34 12.27
CA LYS A 300 -21.88 -14.06 12.47
C LYS A 300 -22.99 -13.36 11.67
N ILE A 301 -23.25 -13.87 10.47
CA ILE A 301 -24.23 -13.32 9.51
C ILE A 301 -25.35 -14.35 9.30
N PRO A 302 -26.64 -13.98 9.35
CA PRO A 302 -27.73 -14.88 9.01
C PRO A 302 -27.63 -15.34 7.54
N SER A 303 -27.88 -16.63 7.27
CA SER A 303 -27.83 -17.22 5.93
C SER A 303 -29.04 -16.92 5.04
N GLU A 304 -30.03 -16.16 5.55
CA GLU A 304 -31.18 -15.72 4.76
C GLU A 304 -30.71 -14.88 3.56
N ASN A 305 -31.21 -15.19 2.36
CA ASN A 305 -30.82 -14.56 1.08
C ASN A 305 -29.32 -14.70 0.70
N PHE A 306 -28.59 -15.64 1.30
CA PHE A 306 -27.19 -15.93 0.95
C PHE A 306 -27.01 -16.31 -0.54
N PRO A 307 -26.07 -15.70 -1.28
CA PRO A 307 -25.80 -16.05 -2.68
C PRO A 307 -24.92 -17.31 -2.82
N GLN A 308 -25.28 -18.22 -3.74
CA GLN A 308 -24.56 -19.49 -3.91
C GLN A 308 -23.35 -19.41 -4.87
N GLU A 309 -23.32 -18.45 -5.80
CA GLU A 309 -22.29 -18.34 -6.83
C GLU A 309 -21.03 -17.58 -6.38
N MET A 310 -20.44 -18.00 -5.25
CA MET A 310 -19.42 -17.26 -4.51
C MET A 310 -17.99 -17.24 -5.09
N ALA A 311 -17.79 -17.70 -6.33
CA ALA A 311 -16.50 -17.59 -7.01
C ALA A 311 -16.55 -16.61 -8.21
N SER A 312 -15.55 -15.73 -8.31
CA SER A 312 -15.35 -14.75 -9.39
C SER A 312 -16.56 -13.87 -9.72
N PHE A 313 -17.40 -13.53 -8.73
CA PHE A 313 -18.38 -12.46 -8.87
C PHE A 313 -17.70 -11.09 -9.04
N ALA A 314 -18.42 -10.15 -9.65
CA ALA A 314 -18.03 -8.74 -9.69
C ALA A 314 -18.46 -8.07 -8.37
N GLY A 315 -17.61 -7.22 -7.79
CA GLY A 315 -17.85 -6.64 -6.47
C GLY A 315 -17.49 -5.15 -6.40
N CYS A 316 -18.32 -4.36 -5.71
CA CYS A 316 -18.11 -2.94 -5.46
C CYS A 316 -18.56 -2.60 -4.03
N PHE A 317 -17.83 -1.76 -3.29
CA PHE A 317 -18.07 -1.56 -1.85
C PHE A 317 -17.90 -0.12 -1.37
N PHE A 318 -18.55 0.19 -0.25
CA PHE A 318 -18.56 1.50 0.40
C PHE A 318 -17.95 1.37 1.80
N GLY A 319 -16.64 1.62 1.89
CA GLY A 319 -15.80 1.37 3.07
C GLY A 319 -15.49 2.57 3.96
N ASP A 320 -15.99 3.76 3.65
CA ASP A 320 -15.59 5.01 4.34
C ASP A 320 -16.75 5.57 5.18
N PRO A 321 -16.58 5.79 6.51
CA PRO A 321 -15.42 5.43 7.34
C PRO A 321 -15.40 3.95 7.77
N VAL A 322 -16.52 3.25 7.58
CA VAL A 322 -16.76 1.84 7.96
C VAL A 322 -17.44 1.10 6.81
N LEU A 323 -17.23 -0.21 6.67
CA LEU A 323 -17.89 -0.99 5.61
C LEU A 323 -19.41 -1.00 5.80
N SER A 324 -20.11 -0.26 4.94
CA SER A 324 -21.56 -0.04 5.01
C SER A 324 -22.32 -0.98 4.07
N GLU A 325 -21.88 -1.06 2.82
CA GLU A 325 -22.51 -1.86 1.76
C GLU A 325 -21.45 -2.48 0.85
N PHE A 326 -21.63 -3.77 0.52
CA PHE A 326 -20.86 -4.47 -0.52
C PHE A 326 -21.84 -5.10 -1.51
N TYR A 327 -21.82 -4.60 -2.74
CA TYR A 327 -22.64 -5.08 -3.85
C TYR A 327 -21.89 -6.17 -4.63
N MET A 328 -22.59 -7.25 -4.93
CA MET A 328 -22.12 -8.35 -5.78
C MET A 328 -23.01 -8.47 -7.00
N PHE A 329 -22.42 -8.68 -8.17
CA PHE A 329 -23.13 -9.16 -9.35
C PHE A 329 -22.52 -10.47 -9.86
N GLY A 330 -23.40 -11.40 -10.23
CA GLY A 330 -23.04 -12.59 -10.97
C GLY A 330 -22.19 -13.56 -10.13
N GLY A 331 -21.19 -14.16 -10.78
CA GLY A 331 -20.32 -15.18 -10.18
C GLY A 331 -20.66 -16.59 -10.67
N THR A 332 -19.85 -17.56 -10.24
CA THR A 332 -19.98 -18.97 -10.61
C THR A 332 -19.84 -19.89 -9.38
N ALA A 333 -20.38 -21.10 -9.48
CA ALA A 333 -20.27 -22.17 -8.51
C ALA A 333 -19.80 -23.47 -9.19
N VAL A 334 -19.45 -24.52 -8.43
CA VAL A 334 -19.05 -25.82 -8.98
C VAL A 334 -20.29 -26.57 -9.52
N PRO A 335 -20.28 -27.14 -10.74
CA PRO A 335 -19.22 -27.07 -11.76
C PRO A 335 -19.14 -25.70 -12.43
N PHE A 336 -17.92 -25.19 -12.56
CA PHE A 336 -17.66 -23.87 -13.14
C PHE A 336 -18.07 -23.80 -14.62
N GLY A 337 -18.51 -22.63 -15.06
CA GLY A 337 -18.98 -22.42 -16.44
C GLY A 337 -20.37 -23.02 -16.76
N THR A 338 -20.96 -23.83 -15.86
CA THR A 338 -22.35 -24.30 -15.99
C THR A 338 -23.25 -23.71 -14.90
N ARG A 339 -22.77 -23.60 -13.65
CA ARG A 339 -23.43 -22.79 -12.61
C ARG A 339 -22.87 -21.38 -12.61
N ALA A 340 -23.64 -20.43 -13.15
CA ALA A 340 -23.36 -18.99 -13.11
C ALA A 340 -24.62 -18.18 -12.77
N SER A 341 -24.44 -17.00 -12.18
CA SER A 341 -25.51 -16.10 -11.73
C SER A 341 -25.63 -14.85 -12.60
N ASN A 342 -26.81 -14.25 -12.61
CA ASN A 342 -27.03 -12.83 -12.95
C ASN A 342 -27.75 -12.08 -11.82
N SER A 343 -27.79 -12.68 -10.62
CA SER A 343 -28.37 -12.04 -9.45
C SER A 343 -27.49 -10.87 -8.98
N VAL A 344 -28.14 -9.81 -8.48
CA VAL A 344 -27.47 -8.76 -7.72
C VAL A 344 -27.76 -9.01 -6.26
N ASN A 345 -26.71 -9.14 -5.45
CA ASN A 345 -26.82 -9.39 -4.02
C ASN A 345 -26.06 -8.28 -3.29
N LEU A 346 -26.49 -7.97 -2.06
CA LEU A 346 -25.95 -6.88 -1.25
C LEU A 346 -25.70 -7.40 0.16
N LEU A 347 -24.45 -7.32 0.61
CA LEU A 347 -24.08 -7.46 2.01
C LEU A 347 -24.18 -6.07 2.66
N LYS A 348 -25.17 -5.87 3.53
CA LYS A 348 -25.46 -4.56 4.15
C LYS A 348 -25.19 -4.59 5.65
N ARG A 349 -24.47 -3.60 6.16
CA ARG A 349 -24.32 -3.32 7.59
C ARG A 349 -25.55 -2.58 8.10
N LEU A 350 -26.09 -3.03 9.23
CA LEU A 350 -27.26 -2.47 9.88
C LEU A 350 -26.86 -1.46 10.98
N LYS A 351 -27.83 -0.69 11.48
CA LYS A 351 -27.62 0.29 12.58
C LYS A 351 -27.14 -0.34 13.89
N ASN A 352 -27.38 -1.64 14.10
CA ASN A 352 -26.87 -2.42 15.23
C ASN A 352 -25.54 -3.13 14.90
N GLU A 353 -24.80 -2.60 13.93
CA GLU A 353 -23.48 -3.05 13.45
C GLU A 353 -23.40 -4.44 12.81
N ARG A 354 -24.45 -5.26 12.91
CA ARG A 354 -24.56 -6.58 12.29
C ARG A 354 -24.70 -6.47 10.76
N PHE A 355 -24.27 -7.51 10.06
CA PHE A 355 -24.47 -7.64 8.62
C PHE A 355 -25.66 -8.52 8.27
N THR A 356 -26.22 -8.33 7.08
CA THR A 356 -27.29 -9.14 6.49
C THR A 356 -27.12 -9.22 4.97
N TRP A 357 -27.52 -10.33 4.34
CA TRP A 357 -27.59 -10.45 2.88
C TRP A 357 -28.98 -10.00 2.39
N LYS A 358 -29.00 -9.26 1.28
CA LYS A 358 -30.22 -8.93 0.52
C LYS A 358 -30.02 -9.31 -0.94
N ARG A 359 -30.95 -10.08 -1.53
CA ARG A 359 -31.03 -10.23 -2.98
C ARG A 359 -31.87 -9.08 -3.55
N LEU A 360 -31.32 -8.30 -4.47
CA LEU A 360 -31.99 -7.11 -5.02
C LEU A 360 -32.94 -7.52 -6.15
N LYS A 361 -34.12 -6.89 -6.19
CA LYS A 361 -35.14 -7.14 -7.22
C LYS A 361 -34.84 -6.33 -8.48
N THR A 362 -34.23 -6.98 -9.47
CA THR A 362 -33.83 -6.37 -10.75
C THR A 362 -34.95 -6.41 -11.80
N ILE A 363 -34.96 -5.42 -12.69
CA ILE A 363 -35.83 -5.31 -13.88
C ILE A 363 -35.07 -4.65 -15.04
N GLY A 364 -35.65 -4.61 -16.25
CA GLY A 364 -35.03 -3.96 -17.42
C GLY A 364 -34.11 -4.91 -18.18
N ASP A 365 -32.99 -4.39 -18.68
CA ASP A 365 -32.07 -5.10 -19.58
C ASP A 365 -31.13 -6.04 -18.80
N ILE A 366 -31.71 -6.99 -18.07
CA ILE A 366 -31.01 -7.88 -17.14
C ILE A 366 -29.88 -8.63 -17.87
N PRO A 367 -28.61 -8.53 -17.42
CA PRO A 367 -27.49 -9.19 -18.07
C PRO A 367 -27.61 -10.72 -18.07
N ALA A 368 -26.87 -11.36 -18.97
CA ALA A 368 -26.67 -12.80 -18.98
C ALA A 368 -26.06 -13.31 -17.64
N LYS A 369 -26.13 -14.62 -17.42
CA LYS A 369 -25.44 -15.28 -16.31
C LYS A 369 -23.93 -15.22 -16.55
N LEU A 370 -23.21 -14.44 -15.75
CA LEU A 370 -21.84 -14.04 -16.02
C LEU A 370 -20.96 -14.15 -14.78
N TYR A 371 -19.69 -14.50 -14.99
CA TYR A 371 -18.65 -14.40 -13.98
C TYR A 371 -17.38 -13.76 -14.57
N GLY A 372 -16.54 -13.26 -13.67
CA GLY A 372 -15.32 -12.53 -14.03
C GLY A 372 -15.55 -11.16 -14.67
N SER A 373 -16.76 -10.61 -14.60
CA SER A 373 -17.07 -9.22 -14.91
C SER A 373 -16.42 -8.26 -13.90
N CYS A 374 -16.37 -6.96 -14.24
CA CYS A 374 -16.05 -5.89 -13.29
C CYS A 374 -17.29 -5.04 -12.96
N LEU A 375 -17.35 -4.47 -11.76
CA LEU A 375 -18.47 -3.66 -11.26
C LEU A 375 -17.93 -2.36 -10.66
N VAL A 376 -18.33 -1.21 -11.20
CA VAL A 376 -17.84 0.12 -10.83
C VAL A 376 -19.01 1.00 -10.38
N TYR A 377 -18.82 1.86 -9.38
CA TYR A 377 -19.82 2.85 -8.97
C TYR A 377 -19.48 4.24 -9.50
N TYR A 378 -20.48 4.94 -10.05
CA TYR A 378 -20.39 6.34 -10.43
C TYR A 378 -21.79 6.98 -10.38
N ASP A 379 -21.89 8.25 -10.00
CA ASP A 379 -23.15 9.03 -9.83
C ASP A 379 -24.40 8.20 -9.47
N LYS A 380 -24.39 7.58 -8.28
CA LYS A 380 -25.51 6.81 -7.70
C LYS A 380 -25.94 5.57 -8.49
N LYS A 381 -25.15 5.15 -9.48
CA LYS A 381 -25.38 3.99 -10.36
C LYS A 381 -24.21 3.02 -10.26
N LEU A 382 -24.51 1.74 -10.46
CA LEU A 382 -23.49 0.70 -10.66
C LEU A 382 -23.36 0.39 -12.15
N TYR A 383 -22.14 0.18 -12.63
CA TYR A 383 -21.83 -0.09 -14.02
C TYR A 383 -21.13 -1.45 -14.12
N LEU A 384 -21.73 -2.36 -14.89
CA LEU A 384 -21.22 -3.70 -15.13
C LEU A 384 -20.46 -3.72 -16.46
N PHE A 385 -19.27 -4.34 -16.46
CA PHE A 385 -18.41 -4.49 -17.64
C PHE A 385 -18.10 -5.96 -17.92
N GLY A 386 -18.53 -6.45 -19.09
CA GLY A 386 -18.12 -7.73 -19.70
C GLY A 386 -18.23 -8.95 -18.79
N GLY A 387 -17.26 -9.86 -18.93
CA GLY A 387 -17.22 -11.16 -18.24
C GLY A 387 -17.33 -12.34 -19.21
N THR A 388 -17.71 -13.49 -18.69
CA THR A 388 -17.96 -14.70 -19.49
C THR A 388 -19.15 -15.50 -18.97
N THR A 389 -19.85 -16.17 -19.89
CA THR A 389 -20.86 -17.19 -19.60
C THR A 389 -20.25 -18.55 -19.25
N GLY A 390 -18.93 -18.72 -19.43
CA GLY A 390 -18.23 -20.01 -19.45
C GLY A 390 -17.90 -20.50 -20.86
N TRP A 391 -18.57 -19.96 -21.87
CA TRP A 391 -18.44 -20.34 -23.29
C TRP A 391 -18.15 -19.14 -24.18
N GLU A 392 -18.79 -18.01 -23.89
CA GLU A 392 -18.65 -16.76 -24.62
C GLU A 392 -17.97 -15.70 -23.75
N TYR A 393 -17.20 -14.82 -24.37
CA TYR A 393 -16.58 -13.66 -23.73
C TYR A 393 -17.13 -12.40 -24.38
N ASN A 394 -17.70 -11.49 -23.61
CA ASN A 394 -18.24 -10.23 -24.13
C ASN A 394 -17.66 -9.02 -23.39
N LEU A 395 -17.97 -7.82 -23.89
CA LEU A 395 -17.66 -6.56 -23.22
C LEU A 395 -18.85 -5.59 -23.32
N GLU A 396 -20.04 -6.13 -23.06
CA GLU A 396 -21.24 -5.33 -22.86
C GLU A 396 -21.06 -4.40 -21.65
N VAL A 397 -21.72 -3.24 -21.70
CA VAL A 397 -21.76 -2.28 -20.61
C VAL A 397 -23.22 -1.98 -20.25
N ARG A 398 -23.56 -2.09 -18.96
CA ARG A 398 -24.91 -1.83 -18.44
C ARG A 398 -24.87 -1.00 -17.16
N SER A 399 -25.76 -0.01 -17.03
CA SER A 399 -26.03 0.63 -15.73
C SER A 399 -27.08 -0.14 -14.94
N LEU A 400 -26.97 -0.09 -13.61
CA LEU A 400 -27.94 -0.56 -12.64
C LEU A 400 -28.31 0.58 -11.70
N GLU A 401 -29.59 0.94 -11.69
CA GLU A 401 -30.08 2.21 -11.11
C GLU A 401 -31.21 1.95 -10.10
N PRO A 402 -31.20 2.58 -8.91
CA PRO A 402 -32.22 2.35 -7.88
C PRO A 402 -33.57 2.98 -8.25
N VAL A 403 -34.67 2.22 -8.06
CA VAL A 403 -36.04 2.67 -8.35
C VAL A 403 -36.84 2.80 -7.05
N PHE A 404 -37.24 4.02 -6.73
CA PHE A 404 -37.97 4.38 -5.51
C PHE A 404 -39.49 4.50 -5.75
N ASN A 405 -40.29 4.39 -4.69
CA ASN A 405 -41.75 4.56 -4.79
C ASN A 405 -42.13 6.06 -4.82
N GLY A 406 -42.78 6.50 -5.91
CA GLY A 406 -43.13 7.90 -6.13
C GLY A 406 -44.04 8.55 -5.08
N LYS A 407 -44.71 7.77 -4.21
CA LYS A 407 -45.49 8.31 -3.08
C LYS A 407 -44.65 8.84 -1.92
N ALA A 408 -43.34 8.55 -1.86
CA ALA A 408 -42.48 8.87 -0.71
C ALA A 408 -41.69 10.20 -0.86
N LYS A 409 -42.29 11.24 -1.44
CA LYS A 409 -41.66 12.57 -1.58
C LYS A 409 -41.63 13.34 -0.26
N GLN A 410 -40.72 13.01 0.66
CA GLN A 410 -40.34 13.97 1.73
C GLN A 410 -39.01 13.76 2.46
N ASP A 411 -38.35 12.60 2.37
CA ASP A 411 -37.08 12.36 3.10
C ASP A 411 -36.07 11.57 2.23
N ALA A 412 -35.29 12.29 1.41
CA ALA A 412 -34.43 11.71 0.37
C ALA A 412 -33.32 10.79 0.92
N ASN A 413 -32.96 10.94 2.20
CA ASN A 413 -31.88 10.17 2.84
C ASN A 413 -32.37 8.86 3.50
N ARG A 414 -33.63 8.45 3.30
CA ARG A 414 -34.23 7.30 4.02
C ARG A 414 -35.02 6.29 3.17
N LEU A 415 -35.05 6.45 1.84
CA LEU A 415 -35.78 5.52 0.98
C LEU A 415 -34.90 4.33 0.58
N GLU A 416 -35.28 3.11 0.96
CA GLU A 416 -34.71 1.89 0.35
C GLU A 416 -35.33 1.71 -1.06
N PRO A 417 -34.54 1.35 -2.09
CA PRO A 417 -35.08 1.08 -3.43
C PRO A 417 -36.04 -0.12 -3.44
N VAL A 418 -37.17 0.00 -4.13
CA VAL A 418 -38.18 -1.08 -4.24
C VAL A 418 -37.76 -2.10 -5.31
N ARG A 419 -37.10 -1.62 -6.36
CA ARG A 419 -36.49 -2.39 -7.45
C ARG A 419 -35.21 -1.68 -7.90
N TRP A 420 -34.42 -2.34 -8.74
CA TRP A 420 -33.30 -1.73 -9.46
C TRP A 420 -33.45 -2.01 -10.95
N LYS A 421 -33.24 -1.00 -11.80
CA LYS A 421 -33.38 -1.13 -13.26
C LYS A 421 -32.00 -1.28 -13.91
N TRP A 422 -31.82 -2.35 -14.67
CA TRP A 422 -30.74 -2.47 -15.65
C TRP A 422 -31.08 -1.70 -16.93
N THR A 423 -30.09 -1.00 -17.49
CA THR A 423 -30.17 -0.39 -18.82
C THR A 423 -28.94 -0.77 -19.64
N LEU A 424 -29.12 -1.22 -20.88
CA LEU A 424 -28.01 -1.45 -21.82
C LEU A 424 -27.44 -0.11 -22.30
N LEU A 425 -26.13 0.05 -22.16
CA LEU A 425 -25.39 1.25 -22.58
C LEU A 425 -24.54 0.97 -23.82
N HIS A 426 -23.95 -0.21 -23.90
CA HIS A 426 -23.12 -0.65 -25.03
C HIS A 426 -23.22 -2.17 -25.18
N ASP A 427 -23.42 -2.66 -26.40
CA ASP A 427 -23.57 -4.09 -26.75
C ASP A 427 -22.24 -4.86 -26.81
N GLY A 428 -21.12 -4.14 -26.74
CA GLY A 428 -19.77 -4.70 -26.87
C GLY A 428 -19.30 -4.87 -28.32
N SER A 429 -20.04 -4.35 -29.29
CA SER A 429 -19.61 -4.31 -30.70
C SER A 429 -18.29 -3.53 -30.85
N GLY A 430 -17.47 -3.93 -31.82
CA GLY A 430 -16.18 -3.28 -32.10
C GLY A 430 -15.07 -3.47 -31.05
N VAL A 431 -15.31 -4.16 -29.94
CA VAL A 431 -14.31 -4.38 -28.87
C VAL A 431 -14.16 -5.86 -28.50
N THR A 432 -12.94 -6.29 -28.20
CA THR A 432 -12.67 -7.70 -27.83
C THR A 432 -13.25 -8.01 -26.45
N GLY A 433 -14.22 -8.94 -26.44
CA GLY A 433 -14.84 -9.51 -25.25
C GLY A 433 -13.83 -10.12 -24.28
N ARG A 434 -14.08 -9.98 -22.97
CA ARG A 434 -13.07 -10.30 -21.95
C ARG A 434 -13.65 -10.51 -20.55
N TYR A 435 -13.05 -11.44 -19.81
CA TYR A 435 -13.25 -11.61 -18.37
C TYR A 435 -11.95 -11.36 -17.59
N ARG A 436 -12.09 -11.20 -16.27
CA ARG A 436 -11.01 -11.04 -15.27
C ARG A 436 -9.99 -9.97 -15.64
N HIS A 437 -10.49 -8.95 -16.33
CA HIS A 437 -10.01 -7.58 -16.24
C HIS A 437 -10.44 -7.01 -14.88
N GLU A 438 -9.74 -5.98 -14.43
CA GLU A 438 -10.20 -5.14 -13.32
C GLU A 438 -10.36 -3.71 -13.84
N ALA A 439 -11.00 -2.81 -13.09
CA ALA A 439 -11.27 -1.45 -13.55
C ALA A 439 -10.98 -0.39 -12.48
N VAL A 440 -10.68 0.82 -12.93
CA VAL A 440 -10.50 2.01 -12.08
C VAL A 440 -11.25 3.20 -12.67
N LEU A 441 -11.69 4.14 -11.83
CA LEU A 441 -12.49 5.29 -12.24
C LEU A 441 -11.62 6.55 -12.27
N VAL A 442 -11.69 7.31 -13.37
CA VAL A 442 -11.08 8.64 -13.51
C VAL A 442 -12.17 9.59 -13.99
N ASP A 443 -12.60 10.51 -13.12
CA ASP A 443 -13.69 11.44 -13.38
C ASP A 443 -14.98 10.72 -13.84
N ASN A 444 -15.39 10.81 -15.11
CA ASN A 444 -16.53 10.08 -15.69
C ASN A 444 -16.13 8.90 -16.60
N GLU A 445 -14.85 8.50 -16.58
CA GLU A 445 -14.29 7.47 -17.44
C GLU A 445 -13.86 6.23 -16.64
N VAL A 446 -14.25 5.05 -17.13
CA VAL A 446 -13.85 3.75 -16.56
C VAL A 446 -12.71 3.17 -17.37
N VAL A 447 -11.54 3.04 -16.74
CA VAL A 447 -10.33 2.48 -17.35
C VAL A 447 -10.29 0.98 -17.07
N LEU A 448 -10.34 0.15 -18.11
CA LEU A 448 -10.23 -1.29 -18.00
C LEU A 448 -8.76 -1.72 -18.10
N ILE A 449 -8.31 -2.53 -17.13
CA ILE A 449 -6.92 -2.95 -16.97
C ILE A 449 -6.83 -4.48 -17.09
N GLY A 450 -6.06 -4.95 -18.09
CA GLY A 450 -5.78 -6.36 -18.32
C GLY A 450 -7.01 -7.20 -18.69
N GLY A 451 -7.02 -8.45 -18.23
CA GLY A 451 -8.03 -9.46 -18.60
C GLY A 451 -7.90 -9.96 -20.03
N GLY A 452 -8.87 -10.75 -20.48
CA GLY A 452 -8.88 -11.30 -21.84
C GLY A 452 -9.73 -12.57 -21.94
N THR A 453 -9.19 -13.60 -22.61
CA THR A 453 -9.68 -14.99 -22.65
C THR A 453 -8.54 -15.92 -22.18
N PRO A 454 -8.73 -17.25 -22.05
CA PRO A 454 -7.62 -18.16 -21.70
C PRO A 454 -6.48 -18.19 -22.73
N GLU A 455 -6.74 -17.79 -23.98
CA GLU A 455 -5.82 -17.82 -25.14
C GLU A 455 -5.21 -16.45 -25.47
N TRP A 456 -5.76 -15.36 -24.90
CA TRP A 456 -5.37 -13.99 -25.22
C TRP A 456 -5.46 -13.08 -23.98
N THR A 457 -4.44 -12.25 -23.75
CA THR A 457 -4.49 -11.16 -22.76
C THR A 457 -4.50 -9.79 -23.43
N SER A 458 -5.29 -8.87 -22.87
CA SER A 458 -5.27 -7.46 -23.25
C SER A 458 -3.87 -6.87 -23.02
N PRO A 459 -3.28 -6.21 -24.02
CA PRO A 459 -2.08 -5.41 -23.82
C PRO A 459 -2.27 -4.35 -22.73
N LEU A 460 -1.16 -3.93 -22.11
CA LEU A 460 -1.14 -2.83 -21.14
C LEU A 460 -0.45 -1.57 -21.71
N LYS A 461 0.08 -1.63 -22.95
CA LYS A 461 0.54 -0.47 -23.76
C LYS A 461 -0.62 0.44 -24.19
N GLU A 462 -1.82 -0.14 -24.29
CA GLU A 462 -3.05 0.51 -24.73
C GLU A 462 -4.18 -0.05 -23.87
N LEU A 463 -4.88 0.83 -23.16
CA LEU A 463 -5.98 0.49 -22.27
C LEU A 463 -7.29 0.87 -22.93
N LEU A 464 -8.34 0.10 -22.66
CA LEU A 464 -9.67 0.44 -23.13
C LEU A 464 -10.36 1.29 -22.06
N VAL A 465 -10.85 2.46 -22.46
CA VAL A 465 -11.50 3.42 -21.56
C VAL A 465 -12.94 3.62 -22.02
N PHE A 466 -13.90 3.50 -21.11
CA PHE A 466 -15.31 3.75 -21.38
C PHE A 466 -15.74 5.09 -20.79
N ASN A 467 -16.21 6.01 -21.64
CA ASN A 467 -16.78 7.27 -21.21
C ASN A 467 -18.27 7.06 -20.87
N ILE A 468 -18.64 7.25 -19.59
CA ILE A 468 -20.01 7.00 -19.10
C ILE A 468 -21.01 7.99 -19.70
N SER A 469 -20.60 9.23 -20.01
CA SER A 469 -21.50 10.26 -20.54
C SER A 469 -21.80 10.08 -22.02
N GLU A 470 -20.85 9.53 -22.79
CA GLU A 470 -21.01 9.24 -24.22
C GLU A 470 -21.47 7.81 -24.53
N ASN A 471 -21.41 6.91 -23.54
CA ASN A 471 -21.59 5.46 -23.68
C ASN A 471 -20.66 4.82 -24.74
N LYS A 472 -19.40 5.29 -24.83
CA LYS A 472 -18.44 4.85 -25.86
C LYS A 472 -17.12 4.38 -25.28
N PHE A 473 -16.53 3.39 -25.95
CA PHE A 473 -15.14 3.02 -25.73
C PHE A 473 -14.18 3.89 -26.56
N ARG A 474 -13.02 4.19 -25.99
CA ARG A 474 -11.84 4.77 -26.65
C ARG A 474 -10.56 4.04 -26.23
N THR A 475 -9.54 4.10 -27.07
CA THR A 475 -8.21 3.56 -26.75
C THR A 475 -7.37 4.63 -26.07
N GLN A 476 -6.68 4.28 -24.99
CA GLN A 476 -5.75 5.13 -24.26
C GLN A 476 -4.36 4.51 -24.25
N PHE A 477 -3.43 5.09 -24.99
CA PHE A 477 -2.02 4.66 -24.94
C PHE A 477 -1.38 5.04 -23.60
N THR A 478 -0.51 4.15 -23.11
CA THR A 478 0.26 4.35 -21.89
C THR A 478 1.74 4.54 -22.20
N VAL A 479 2.47 5.16 -21.28
CA VAL A 479 3.92 5.40 -21.38
C VAL A 479 4.64 4.36 -20.51
N PRO A 480 5.72 3.72 -20.98
CA PRO A 480 6.39 2.68 -20.21
C PRO A 480 7.21 3.25 -19.04
N ASP A 481 7.61 2.35 -18.14
CA ASP A 481 8.70 2.60 -17.20
C ASP A 481 10.01 2.74 -18.00
N SER A 482 10.77 3.80 -17.72
CA SER A 482 12.00 4.18 -18.44
C SER A 482 13.14 3.14 -18.39
N LYS A 483 13.01 2.09 -17.58
CA LYS A 483 14.02 1.05 -17.34
C LYS A 483 13.47 -0.36 -17.43
N TYR A 484 12.20 -0.56 -17.11
CA TYR A 484 11.54 -1.87 -17.07
C TYR A 484 10.52 -2.09 -18.20
N GLY A 485 10.21 -1.07 -19.00
CA GLY A 485 9.26 -1.18 -20.11
C GLY A 485 7.81 -1.18 -19.65
N TYR A 486 6.96 -1.96 -20.32
CA TYR A 486 5.57 -2.17 -19.91
C TYR A 486 5.45 -3.39 -18.98
N PRO A 487 4.47 -3.41 -18.06
CA PRO A 487 4.04 -4.66 -17.43
C PRO A 487 3.59 -5.68 -18.49
N MET A 488 3.89 -6.96 -18.26
CA MET A 488 3.29 -8.05 -19.04
C MET A 488 1.76 -8.02 -18.91
N SER A 489 1.08 -8.19 -20.04
CA SER A 489 -0.35 -8.48 -20.17
C SER A 489 -0.75 -9.65 -19.25
N ARG A 490 -1.94 -9.59 -18.63
CA ARG A 490 -2.28 -10.52 -17.53
C ARG A 490 -3.78 -10.68 -17.22
N LEU A 491 -4.14 -11.89 -16.80
CA LEU A 491 -5.41 -12.29 -16.20
C LEU A 491 -5.28 -12.47 -14.68
N TYR A 492 -6.43 -12.44 -13.98
CA TYR A 492 -6.59 -12.82 -12.56
C TYR A 492 -5.59 -12.14 -11.59
N HIS A 493 -5.18 -10.92 -11.94
CA HIS A 493 -4.32 -10.06 -11.13
C HIS A 493 -5.16 -9.28 -10.12
N GLY A 494 -4.55 -8.89 -9.00
CA GLY A 494 -5.14 -7.91 -8.10
C GLY A 494 -4.95 -6.52 -8.68
N CYS A 495 -6.00 -5.69 -8.67
CA CYS A 495 -5.92 -4.27 -8.98
C CYS A 495 -6.56 -3.46 -7.85
N VAL A 496 -5.92 -2.35 -7.47
CA VAL A 496 -6.46 -1.38 -6.49
C VAL A 496 -6.17 0.06 -6.94
N GLN A 497 -7.06 0.99 -6.64
CA GLN A 497 -6.88 2.42 -6.90
C GLN A 497 -6.58 3.16 -5.59
N PHE A 498 -5.59 4.05 -5.58
CA PHE A 498 -5.31 4.93 -4.44
C PHE A 498 -4.91 6.33 -4.93
N GLY A 499 -5.83 7.29 -4.77
CA GLY A 499 -5.74 8.60 -5.40
C GLY A 499 -5.65 8.49 -6.93
N ASN A 500 -4.77 9.31 -7.53
CA ASN A 500 -4.54 9.36 -8.99
C ASN A 500 -3.71 8.18 -9.55
N HIS A 501 -3.69 7.02 -8.88
CA HIS A 501 -2.87 5.87 -9.28
C HIS A 501 -3.63 4.55 -9.19
N ALA A 502 -3.47 3.70 -10.20
CA ALA A 502 -3.84 2.29 -10.16
C ALA A 502 -2.61 1.43 -9.86
N TYR A 503 -2.80 0.32 -9.16
CA TYR A 503 -1.76 -0.61 -8.74
C TYR A 503 -2.15 -2.03 -9.16
N ILE A 504 -1.34 -2.68 -10.01
CA ILE A 504 -1.55 -4.08 -10.41
C ILE A 504 -0.53 -5.01 -9.77
N LEU A 505 -0.99 -6.20 -9.40
CA LEU A 505 -0.33 -7.13 -8.50
C LEU A 505 -0.46 -8.56 -9.05
N GLY A 506 0.66 -9.24 -9.31
CA GLY A 506 0.66 -10.66 -9.70
C GLY A 506 -0.21 -10.95 -10.93
N GLY A 507 -0.98 -12.05 -10.89
CA GLY A 507 -1.78 -12.57 -12.01
C GLY A 507 -1.06 -13.67 -12.78
N CYS A 508 -1.52 -13.98 -14.00
CA CYS A 508 -0.80 -14.85 -14.93
C CYS A 508 -0.98 -14.40 -16.39
N THR A 509 -0.16 -14.94 -17.30
CA THR A 509 -0.37 -14.79 -18.76
C THR A 509 -1.55 -15.63 -19.26
N GLU A 510 -1.89 -15.49 -20.53
CA GLU A 510 -2.61 -16.48 -21.33
C GLU A 510 -1.87 -17.83 -21.43
N LYS A 511 -2.57 -18.83 -21.96
CA LYS A 511 -1.99 -20.06 -22.54
C LYS A 511 -1.45 -19.76 -23.94
N SER A 512 -0.21 -20.15 -24.22
CA SER A 512 0.52 -19.77 -25.43
C SER A 512 0.32 -20.75 -26.59
N VAL A 513 -0.76 -20.59 -27.36
CA VAL A 513 -1.08 -21.44 -28.53
C VAL A 513 -0.10 -21.26 -29.70
N MET A 514 0.40 -20.04 -29.94
CA MET A 514 1.27 -19.73 -31.08
C MET A 514 2.66 -20.39 -31.00
N ARG A 515 3.15 -20.73 -29.79
CA ARG A 515 4.42 -21.44 -29.63
C ARG A 515 4.29 -22.93 -29.93
N ASP A 516 3.14 -23.55 -29.68
CA ASP A 516 2.93 -24.96 -29.98
C ASP A 516 3.17 -25.26 -31.47
N LEU A 517 2.81 -24.32 -32.37
CA LEU A 517 3.11 -24.43 -33.80
C LEU A 517 4.60 -24.27 -34.12
N VAL A 518 5.31 -23.34 -33.47
CA VAL A 518 6.76 -23.15 -33.65
C VAL A 518 7.53 -24.34 -33.09
N ASP A 519 7.14 -24.85 -31.93
CA ASP A 519 7.75 -26.00 -31.29
C ASP A 519 7.44 -27.30 -32.07
N GLN A 520 6.25 -27.44 -32.68
CA GLN A 520 5.96 -28.50 -33.67
C GLN A 520 6.86 -28.40 -34.90
N ILE A 521 7.09 -27.20 -35.44
CA ILE A 521 8.01 -26.98 -36.57
C ILE A 521 9.46 -27.31 -36.16
N VAL A 522 9.90 -26.94 -34.96
CA VAL A 522 11.25 -27.27 -34.44
C VAL A 522 11.41 -28.78 -34.18
N LEU A 523 10.35 -29.46 -33.73
CA LEU A 523 10.30 -30.92 -33.61
C LEU A 523 10.36 -31.61 -34.99
N GLN A 524 9.66 -31.09 -36.00
CA GLN A 524 9.75 -31.57 -37.39
C GLN A 524 11.14 -31.31 -38.01
N LEU A 525 11.81 -30.22 -37.62
CA LEU A 525 13.17 -29.88 -38.04
C LEU A 525 14.28 -30.60 -37.23
N GLY A 526 13.92 -31.53 -36.35
CA GLY A 526 14.86 -32.50 -35.75
C GLY A 526 15.90 -31.92 -34.79
N CYS A 527 15.71 -30.70 -34.27
CA CYS A 527 16.65 -30.10 -33.33
C CYS A 527 16.60 -30.80 -31.96
N LEU A 528 17.67 -31.52 -31.63
CA LEU A 528 17.78 -32.31 -30.40
C LEU A 528 17.81 -31.43 -29.13
N TRP A 529 16.78 -31.57 -28.30
CA TRP A 529 16.82 -31.23 -26.87
C TRP A 529 16.56 -32.50 -26.04
N PRO A 530 17.15 -32.66 -24.84
CA PRO A 530 16.95 -33.86 -24.03
C PRO A 530 15.48 -34.10 -23.65
N LYS A 531 15.08 -35.37 -23.63
CA LYS A 531 13.78 -35.78 -23.07
C LYS A 531 13.77 -35.56 -21.55
N SER A 532 12.73 -34.89 -21.07
CA SER A 532 12.27 -34.92 -19.68
C SER A 532 10.75 -35.06 -19.70
N ASP A 533 10.19 -35.69 -18.67
CA ASP A 533 8.85 -36.29 -18.71
C ASP A 533 7.67 -35.29 -18.70
N GLU A 534 6.45 -35.82 -18.96
CA GLU A 534 5.15 -35.15 -18.82
C GLU A 534 4.86 -33.89 -19.69
N GLY A 535 5.14 -34.00 -20.99
CA GLY A 535 4.18 -33.64 -22.05
C GLY A 535 3.61 -32.21 -22.14
N LEU A 536 4.28 -31.38 -22.95
CA LEU A 536 3.70 -30.62 -24.08
C LEU A 536 2.42 -29.75 -23.91
N LEU A 537 2.04 -29.37 -22.69
CA LEU A 537 0.97 -28.38 -22.44
C LEU A 537 1.58 -27.06 -21.94
N GLN A 538 1.65 -26.03 -22.80
CA GLN A 538 2.14 -24.71 -22.38
C GLN A 538 1.16 -24.03 -21.40
N ARG A 539 1.60 -23.91 -20.14
CA ARG A 539 0.79 -23.41 -19.02
C ARG A 539 0.88 -21.89 -18.87
N PRO A 540 -0.14 -21.24 -18.27
CA PRO A 540 -0.11 -19.80 -18.02
C PRO A 540 0.93 -19.48 -16.93
N LYS A 541 1.87 -18.59 -17.25
CA LYS A 541 2.95 -18.21 -16.36
C LYS A 541 2.43 -17.31 -15.24
N LEU A 542 2.48 -17.78 -14.00
CA LEU A 542 2.12 -16.98 -12.82
C LEU A 542 3.12 -15.83 -12.61
N LEU A 543 2.63 -14.77 -11.97
CA LEU A 543 3.34 -13.51 -11.77
C LEU A 543 3.39 -13.12 -10.29
N ARG A 544 4.40 -12.33 -9.93
CA ARG A 544 4.57 -11.73 -8.59
C ARG A 544 5.02 -10.26 -8.62
N ASP A 545 5.07 -9.67 -9.80
CA ASP A 545 5.45 -8.29 -10.01
C ASP A 545 4.34 -7.33 -9.62
N CYS A 546 4.75 -6.13 -9.20
CA CYS A 546 3.86 -5.06 -8.80
C CYS A 546 4.18 -3.81 -9.64
N TRP A 547 3.15 -3.15 -10.16
CA TRP A 547 3.31 -1.96 -10.99
C TRP A 547 2.30 -0.88 -10.59
N GLN A 548 2.71 0.36 -10.79
CA GLN A 548 1.90 1.56 -10.60
C GLN A 548 1.63 2.20 -11.95
N LEU A 549 0.39 2.59 -12.21
CA LEU A 549 0.00 3.46 -13.33
C LEU A 549 -0.36 4.83 -12.75
N ASP A 550 0.35 5.88 -13.16
CA ASP A 550 -0.07 7.27 -12.98
C ASP A 550 -1.22 7.55 -13.96
N LEU A 551 -2.44 7.74 -13.43
CA LEU A 551 -3.66 7.90 -14.23
C LEU A 551 -3.78 9.30 -14.88
N LYS A 552 -2.93 10.26 -14.48
CA LYS A 552 -2.87 11.61 -15.09
C LYS A 552 -1.78 11.72 -16.16
N LYS A 553 -0.67 11.00 -16.00
CA LYS A 553 0.45 10.95 -16.97
C LYS A 553 0.43 9.69 -17.85
N TRP A 554 -0.56 8.81 -17.67
CA TRP A 554 -0.68 7.49 -18.28
C TRP A 554 0.59 6.65 -18.23
N ARG A 555 1.42 6.84 -17.21
CA ARG A 555 2.78 6.26 -17.14
C ARG A 555 2.83 5.08 -16.18
N TRP A 556 3.30 3.94 -16.70
CA TRP A 556 3.70 2.79 -15.89
C TRP A 556 5.02 3.04 -15.17
N LYS A 557 5.11 2.54 -13.94
CA LYS A 557 6.29 2.54 -13.09
C LYS A 557 6.40 1.17 -12.43
N TRP A 558 7.54 0.51 -12.58
CA TRP A 558 7.81 -0.73 -11.88
C TRP A 558 7.98 -0.44 -10.39
N LEU A 559 7.17 -1.07 -9.54
CA LEU A 559 7.33 -0.92 -8.11
C LEU A 559 8.45 -1.84 -7.64
N PRO A 560 9.37 -1.37 -6.78
CA PRO A 560 10.39 -2.21 -6.19
C PRO A 560 9.81 -3.10 -5.07
N CYS A 561 8.61 -3.65 -5.24
CA CYS A 561 8.03 -4.69 -4.40
C CYS A 561 7.61 -5.90 -5.24
N LEU A 562 7.72 -7.10 -4.67
CA LEU A 562 7.15 -8.34 -5.23
C LEU A 562 6.27 -9.02 -4.18
N LEU A 563 5.21 -9.68 -4.66
CA LEU A 563 4.44 -10.64 -3.85
C LEU A 563 5.34 -11.80 -3.41
N ASN A 564 5.02 -12.39 -2.27
CA ASN A 564 5.88 -13.37 -1.59
C ASN A 564 6.04 -14.68 -2.36
N GLN A 565 5.05 -15.00 -3.20
CA GLN A 565 5.05 -16.10 -4.15
C GLN A 565 4.47 -15.61 -5.48
N GLN A 566 4.56 -16.43 -6.53
CA GLN A 566 3.83 -16.18 -7.78
C GLN A 566 2.39 -16.61 -7.57
N LEU A 567 1.41 -15.74 -7.89
CA LEU A 567 0.01 -16.04 -7.59
C LEU A 567 -1.00 -15.27 -8.45
N CYS A 568 -2.11 -15.93 -8.76
CA CYS A 568 -3.24 -15.41 -9.53
C CYS A 568 -4.58 -15.83 -8.87
N PHE A 569 -5.72 -15.35 -9.37
CA PHE A 569 -7.05 -15.55 -8.74
C PHE A 569 -7.13 -15.10 -7.27
N HIS A 570 -6.27 -14.18 -6.86
CA HIS A 570 -6.32 -13.55 -5.55
C HIS A 570 -7.30 -12.38 -5.54
N ALA A 571 -7.54 -11.85 -4.35
CA ALA A 571 -8.14 -10.55 -4.17
C ALA A 571 -7.10 -9.58 -3.58
N ALA A 572 -7.36 -8.29 -3.79
CA ALA A 572 -6.59 -7.19 -3.22
C ALA A 572 -7.55 -6.10 -2.75
N THR A 573 -7.12 -5.32 -1.76
CA THR A 573 -7.77 -4.06 -1.37
C THR A 573 -6.72 -3.08 -0.83
N VAL A 574 -7.06 -1.80 -0.72
CA VAL A 574 -6.16 -0.78 -0.18
C VAL A 574 -6.87 0.07 0.88
N THR A 575 -6.30 0.12 2.09
CA THR A 575 -6.88 0.89 3.19
C THR A 575 -6.75 2.40 2.96
N PRO A 576 -7.54 3.27 3.63
CA PRO A 576 -7.37 4.74 3.59
C PRO A 576 -5.97 5.20 4.03
N GLU A 577 -5.33 4.42 4.90
CA GLU A 577 -3.93 4.53 5.30
C GLU A 577 -2.92 4.22 4.17
N GLY A 578 -3.35 3.75 3.01
CA GLY A 578 -2.47 3.43 1.89
C GLY A 578 -1.62 2.17 2.12
N CYS A 579 -2.22 1.17 2.79
CA CYS A 579 -1.68 -0.17 2.85
C CYS A 579 -2.45 -1.08 1.89
N ILE A 580 -1.76 -1.63 0.89
CA ILE A 580 -2.30 -2.67 0.01
C ILE A 580 -2.25 -3.99 0.76
N TYR A 581 -3.39 -4.66 0.87
CA TYR A 581 -3.51 -6.04 1.34
C TYR A 581 -3.86 -6.97 0.18
N VAL A 582 -3.23 -8.13 0.14
CA VAL A 582 -3.49 -9.22 -0.83
C VAL A 582 -3.76 -10.50 -0.06
N PHE A 583 -4.81 -11.22 -0.44
CA PHE A 583 -5.19 -12.49 0.19
C PHE A 583 -5.46 -13.58 -0.83
N GLY A 584 -5.01 -14.80 -0.50
CA GLY A 584 -5.37 -16.02 -1.19
C GLY A 584 -4.83 -16.13 -2.63
N GLY A 585 -5.57 -16.85 -3.46
CA GLY A 585 -5.22 -17.15 -4.86
C GLY A 585 -4.59 -18.52 -5.05
N THR A 586 -4.37 -18.88 -6.30
CA THR A 586 -3.66 -20.09 -6.73
C THR A 586 -2.16 -19.84 -6.87
N THR A 587 -1.34 -20.85 -6.56
CA THR A 587 0.12 -20.74 -6.45
C THR A 587 0.89 -21.59 -7.46
N ASP A 588 0.19 -22.32 -8.31
CA ASP A 588 0.70 -23.18 -9.37
C ASP A 588 0.00 -22.93 -10.71
N GLU A 589 0.61 -23.42 -11.79
CA GLU A 589 0.13 -23.19 -13.16
C GLU A 589 -1.00 -24.13 -13.61
N ARG A 590 -1.38 -25.13 -12.79
CA ARG A 590 -2.56 -25.98 -13.00
C ARG A 590 -3.80 -25.44 -12.25
N PHE A 591 -3.62 -24.44 -11.39
CA PHE A 591 -4.64 -23.88 -10.50
C PHE A 591 -5.19 -24.87 -9.46
N GLU A 592 -4.40 -25.89 -9.11
CA GLU A 592 -4.73 -26.94 -8.13
C GLU A 592 -4.44 -26.47 -6.69
N LYS A 593 -3.31 -25.80 -6.46
CA LYS A 593 -2.81 -25.38 -5.15
C LYS A 593 -3.21 -23.94 -4.85
N ARG A 594 -3.64 -23.71 -3.61
CA ARG A 594 -4.13 -22.43 -3.09
C ARG A 594 -3.36 -21.99 -1.86
N THR A 595 -3.63 -20.77 -1.41
CA THR A 595 -3.08 -20.24 -0.16
C THR A 595 -4.16 -19.51 0.66
N ASN A 596 -3.95 -19.41 1.97
CA ASN A 596 -4.64 -18.50 2.87
C ASN A 596 -3.69 -17.40 3.41
N MET A 597 -2.53 -17.21 2.79
CA MET A 597 -1.59 -16.16 3.19
C MET A 597 -2.21 -14.77 2.95
N LEU A 598 -2.28 -13.99 4.01
CA LEU A 598 -2.44 -12.53 3.94
C LEU A 598 -1.06 -11.89 3.87
N GLN A 599 -0.88 -10.95 2.94
CA GLN A 599 0.38 -10.22 2.78
C GLN A 599 0.10 -8.74 2.51
N ARG A 600 0.91 -7.83 3.07
CA ARG A 600 0.69 -6.37 2.93
C ARG A 600 1.91 -5.58 2.45
N CYS A 601 1.65 -4.46 1.76
CA CYS A 601 2.66 -3.51 1.31
C CYS A 601 2.17 -2.06 1.42
N TRP A 602 3.03 -1.19 1.95
CA TRP A 602 2.76 0.24 2.12
C TRP A 602 3.15 1.03 0.87
N ILE A 603 2.18 1.76 0.28
CA ILE A 603 2.41 2.61 -0.90
C ILE A 603 2.70 4.08 -0.55
N LYS A 604 2.14 4.58 0.57
CA LYS A 604 2.67 5.73 1.34
C LYS A 604 3.20 5.23 2.69
N PRO A 605 4.07 5.96 3.40
CA PRO A 605 4.33 5.68 4.81
C PRO A 605 3.02 5.68 5.61
N PRO A 606 2.82 4.74 6.55
CA PRO A 606 1.65 4.77 7.44
C PRO A 606 1.55 6.10 8.18
N SER A 607 0.33 6.54 8.52
CA SER A 607 0.19 7.67 9.45
C SER A 607 0.88 7.36 10.78
N LEU A 608 1.33 8.41 11.45
CA LEU A 608 1.84 8.24 12.80
C LEU A 608 0.80 7.59 13.71
N PHE A 609 -0.43 8.07 13.66
CA PHE A 609 -1.47 7.62 14.57
C PHE A 609 -1.66 6.10 14.50
N TYR A 610 -1.64 5.54 13.29
CA TYR A 610 -1.63 4.10 13.07
C TYR A 610 -0.41 3.40 13.71
N ILE A 611 0.80 3.95 13.53
CA ILE A 611 2.04 3.39 14.11
C ILE A 611 1.98 3.43 15.65
N ALA A 612 1.60 4.58 16.22
CA ALA A 612 1.46 4.79 17.65
C ALA A 612 0.45 3.82 18.27
N ALA A 613 -0.73 3.70 17.66
CA ALA A 613 -1.77 2.78 18.07
C ALA A 613 -1.28 1.32 18.06
N ARG A 614 -0.64 0.87 16.98
CA ARG A 614 -0.08 -0.49 16.89
C ARG A 614 0.96 -0.78 17.97
N VAL A 615 1.79 0.20 18.27
CA VAL A 615 2.86 0.08 19.27
C VAL A 615 2.30 0.02 20.68
N ILE A 616 1.24 0.79 20.99
CA ILE A 616 0.48 0.68 22.25
C ILE A 616 -0.14 -0.71 22.42
N ILE A 617 -0.75 -1.26 21.36
CA ILE A 617 -1.32 -2.62 21.36
C ILE A 617 -0.24 -3.70 21.59
N LYS A 618 0.94 -3.56 20.96
CA LYS A 618 2.09 -4.45 21.23
C LYS A 618 2.60 -4.35 22.68
N ALA A 619 2.63 -3.14 23.25
CA ALA A 619 3.15 -2.87 24.59
C ALA A 619 2.22 -3.40 25.69
N TYR A 620 0.91 -3.34 25.46
CA TYR A 620 -0.12 -3.69 26.43
C TYR A 620 -1.12 -4.68 25.79
N PRO A 621 -0.74 -5.96 25.58
CA PRO A 621 -1.60 -6.94 24.89
C PRO A 621 -2.97 -7.13 25.57
N LEU A 622 -3.01 -6.99 26.91
CA LEU A 622 -4.23 -7.00 27.72
C LEU A 622 -5.30 -5.98 27.28
N LEU A 623 -4.92 -4.92 26.54
CA LEU A 623 -5.88 -4.00 25.92
C LEU A 623 -6.79 -4.70 24.91
N SER A 624 -6.24 -5.64 24.13
CA SER A 624 -7.01 -6.40 23.13
C SER A 624 -7.90 -7.46 23.76
N GLU A 625 -7.53 -7.96 24.94
CA GLU A 625 -8.35 -8.87 25.75
C GLU A 625 -9.51 -8.12 26.42
N ARG A 626 -9.24 -6.97 27.06
CA ARG A 626 -10.25 -6.12 27.71
C ARG A 626 -11.19 -5.44 26.72
N PHE A 627 -10.70 -5.10 25.52
CA PHE A 627 -11.47 -4.45 24.47
C PHE A 627 -11.37 -5.27 23.16
N GLN A 628 -12.18 -6.33 23.06
CA GLN A 628 -12.23 -7.22 21.88
C GLN A 628 -12.45 -6.49 20.54
N SER A 629 -13.06 -5.30 20.57
CA SER A 629 -13.31 -4.42 19.42
C SER A 629 -12.32 -3.25 19.30
N ILE A 630 -11.12 -3.34 19.88
CA ILE A 630 -10.11 -2.28 19.78
C ILE A 630 -9.56 -2.16 18.35
N THR A 631 -9.61 -0.95 17.81
CA THR A 631 -9.39 -0.64 16.39
C THR A 631 -8.77 0.75 16.23
N VAL A 632 -8.33 1.07 15.01
CA VAL A 632 -7.68 2.36 14.70
C VAL A 632 -8.58 3.53 15.11
N THR A 633 -9.88 3.50 14.79
CA THR A 633 -10.78 4.64 15.06
C THR A 633 -11.28 4.75 16.52
N ASN A 634 -11.08 3.75 17.38
CA ASN A 634 -11.60 3.79 18.76
C ASN A 634 -10.55 3.65 19.87
N ILE A 635 -9.27 3.37 19.55
CA ILE A 635 -8.21 3.17 20.55
C ILE A 635 -8.09 4.33 21.56
N LEU A 636 -8.25 5.59 21.13
CA LEU A 636 -8.20 6.74 22.04
C LEU A 636 -9.34 6.73 23.08
N ASN A 637 -10.51 6.23 22.71
CA ASN A 637 -11.65 6.09 23.63
C ASN A 637 -11.38 4.95 24.63
N CYS A 638 -10.87 3.81 24.15
CA CYS A 638 -10.44 2.70 25.00
C CYS A 638 -9.38 3.14 26.02
N LEU A 639 -8.34 3.87 25.59
CA LEU A 639 -7.30 4.41 26.46
C LEU A 639 -7.84 5.45 27.45
N SER A 640 -8.76 6.31 27.02
CA SER A 640 -9.41 7.27 27.93
C SER A 640 -10.18 6.55 29.05
N SER A 641 -10.89 5.46 28.72
CA SER A 641 -11.62 4.60 29.67
C SER A 641 -10.74 3.72 30.60
N LEU A 642 -9.43 3.98 30.61
CA LEU A 642 -8.46 3.41 31.56
C LEU A 642 -7.82 4.48 32.48
N LEU A 643 -8.03 5.76 32.15
CA LEU A 643 -7.57 6.91 32.91
C LEU A 643 -8.70 7.54 33.74
N SER A 644 -9.95 7.15 33.46
CA SER A 644 -11.17 7.38 34.24
C SER A 644 -11.52 6.17 35.11
#